data_AF-A0A8C5SN54-F1
#
_entry.id   AF-A0A8C5SN54-F1
#
_cell.length_a   1.000
_cell.length_b   1.000
_cell.length_c   1.000
_cell.angle_alpha   90.00
_cell.angle_beta   90.00
_cell.angle_gamma   90.00
#
_symmetry.space_group_name_H-M   'P 1'
#
loop_
_entity.id
_entity.type
_entity.pdbx_description
1 polymer ?
#
loop_
_entity_poly.entity_id
_entity_poly.type
_entity_poly.pdbx_seq_one_letter_code
_entity_poly.pdbx_strand_id
1 'polypeptide(L)'
;MVDPAADPGEETCPDPGGAAGGEESAAAATTQAAVQPPDGPPPRTGEPEKCRRESPMLHLDLYNFDCAEAEGSRYVLTSPRSLEACARSAVKPVELLTRPLSELIKEAPGRSMRVAAGLYEAYEMDRQRKLQQCREERERIIREEKRRLFTPGLTGSLPSSPASRTALKSSLPDGSCPPASKAKRAGGAPPPPLSGPRAKKSHSLDSLQKRREGFSTKTSSDSGASSSYSGDSGRDKWTQGLPRTKSVATMTSLVGRSFSLSDLSHSPQTTQKVERIVSEVKQKKGFKEVSDRDRKIAALMIAKHQEESLWKEQRYSAHLQWDVQRRVAEQRREREEREKQRALQQGRRMWETRLEKRRGRLTHTWEEAVQMKQRQTLVEDEKWREHLEKQERLKRERLEKAALEDKKRKRHQEHNLKAQEANKKEVQVREVQLLQEKLTLAAQKKLVKEQLIQKEKKLLNQADKQKHEAILKGLAKQEAEERAVLRAVMEGSLSKAQENYEQLVEKRNQELRERAKREDLQIQRAKLAAERKDREQKAHLRALAEASERKLQHAAQVAEEVVQQKARKVVQNRLEKEKMQKVNKRKVEECEDIRRREILLSIEKKLERSEQICKEKKTVLESAKSVARASFHVREKVREEMNMRTFDKMAFEAELQATLVKK
;
A
#
# COMPACT_ATOMS: atom_id res chain seq x y z
N MET A 1 22.74 43.88 -50.47
CA MET A 1 22.78 45.14 -49.70
C MET A 1 22.06 44.86 -48.39
N VAL A 2 22.50 45.22 -47.19
CA VAL A 2 23.71 45.87 -46.67
C VAL A 2 23.42 45.90 -45.14
N ASP A 3 24.12 45.07 -44.37
CA ASP A 3 24.64 45.48 -43.05
C ASP A 3 25.66 46.60 -43.32
N PRO A 4 25.97 47.55 -42.39
CA PRO A 4 26.29 47.28 -40.98
C PRO A 4 25.83 48.44 -40.03
N ALA A 5 26.37 48.79 -38.85
CA ALA A 5 27.59 48.39 -38.12
C ALA A 5 27.53 48.79 -36.62
N ALA A 6 28.48 48.24 -35.81
CA ALA A 6 29.29 48.94 -34.79
C ALA A 6 28.59 49.57 -33.53
N ASP A 7 29.25 49.83 -32.39
CA ASP A 7 30.67 49.65 -31.98
C ASP A 7 30.78 49.36 -30.45
N PRO A 8 31.96 48.96 -29.90
CA PRO A 8 32.14 48.54 -28.50
C PRO A 8 32.80 49.60 -27.57
N GLY A 9 33.13 49.19 -26.33
CA GLY A 9 33.96 49.94 -25.37
C GLY A 9 34.59 49.01 -24.32
N GLU A 10 35.76 49.40 -23.77
CA GLU A 10 36.65 48.58 -22.92
C GLU A 10 36.67 48.99 -21.43
N GLU A 11 37.73 48.57 -20.71
CA GLU A 11 38.20 49.04 -19.38
C GLU A 11 37.44 48.57 -18.11
N THR A 12 38.06 48.23 -16.97
CA THR A 12 39.50 48.03 -16.62
C THR A 12 39.67 46.98 -15.49
N CYS A 13 40.89 46.45 -15.29
CA CYS A 13 41.30 45.78 -14.05
C CYS A 13 41.77 46.81 -12.99
N PRO A 14 41.97 46.42 -11.71
CA PRO A 14 43.35 46.11 -11.30
C PRO A 14 43.54 44.96 -10.28
N ASP A 15 44.81 44.57 -10.14
CA ASP A 15 45.45 43.57 -9.25
C ASP A 15 46.00 44.31 -7.97
N PRO A 16 46.95 43.82 -7.12
CA PRO A 16 47.50 42.48 -6.86
C PRO A 16 47.74 42.09 -5.37
N GLY A 17 48.20 40.84 -5.13
CA GLY A 17 49.12 40.47 -4.03
C GLY A 17 48.54 39.85 -2.73
N GLY A 18 49.28 39.04 -1.94
CA GLY A 18 50.61 38.47 -2.20
C GLY A 18 51.24 37.63 -1.06
N ALA A 19 51.94 36.55 -1.45
CA ALA A 19 53.16 35.93 -0.88
C ALA A 19 53.29 35.37 0.57
N ALA A 20 53.92 34.17 0.65
CA ALA A 20 54.67 33.53 1.77
C ALA A 20 53.91 33.15 3.07
N GLY A 21 54.37 32.18 3.90
CA GLY A 21 55.50 31.22 3.78
C GLY A 21 55.83 30.51 5.12
N GLY A 22 56.51 29.35 5.09
CA GLY A 22 56.94 28.54 6.26
C GLY A 22 55.83 27.60 6.81
N GLU A 23 55.98 26.30 7.13
CA GLU A 23 57.07 25.35 7.47
C GLU A 23 57.23 25.01 8.98
N GLU A 24 57.34 23.69 9.25
CA GLU A 24 57.75 22.95 10.47
C GLU A 24 57.15 23.34 11.86
N SER A 25 56.67 22.42 12.71
CA SER A 25 57.33 21.18 13.15
C SER A 25 56.34 20.17 13.79
N ALA A 26 56.84 19.10 14.43
CA ALA A 26 56.08 17.87 14.71
C ALA A 26 55.88 17.49 16.19
N ALA A 27 54.76 16.80 16.48
CA ALA A 27 54.61 15.84 17.59
C ALA A 27 53.44 14.87 17.32
N ALA A 28 53.48 13.66 17.91
CA ALA A 28 52.43 12.62 17.82
C ALA A 28 51.68 12.47 19.17
N ALA A 29 50.61 11.68 19.36
CA ALA A 29 50.02 10.63 18.53
C ALA A 29 48.55 10.30 18.89
N THR A 30 47.90 9.48 18.04
CA THR A 30 46.94 8.41 18.45
C THR A 30 45.49 8.75 18.89
N THR A 31 44.61 8.80 17.87
CA THR A 31 43.29 8.12 17.77
C THR A 31 41.95 8.68 18.31
N GLN A 32 40.92 8.36 17.51
CA GLN A 32 39.46 8.31 17.74
C GLN A 32 38.65 9.62 17.66
N ALA A 33 37.39 9.46 17.24
CA ALA A 33 36.60 10.52 16.61
C ALA A 33 35.09 10.31 16.80
N ALA A 34 34.34 11.41 16.95
CA ALA A 34 32.96 11.62 16.51
C ALA A 34 32.56 13.08 16.76
N VAL A 35 31.97 13.77 15.77
CA VAL A 35 31.51 15.17 15.88
C VAL A 35 30.08 15.31 15.35
N GLN A 36 29.29 16.17 15.99
CA GLN A 36 27.97 16.67 15.61
C GLN A 36 27.99 18.22 15.74
N PRO A 37 26.97 18.99 15.32
CA PRO A 37 25.86 18.75 14.37
C PRO A 37 26.16 19.60 13.10
N PRO A 38 25.37 20.58 12.55
CA PRO A 38 23.92 20.81 12.51
C PRO A 38 23.33 21.15 11.11
N ASP A 39 22.00 21.30 11.09
CA ASP A 39 21.13 22.20 10.31
C ASP A 39 21.43 22.65 8.85
N GLY A 40 20.42 22.44 8.00
CA GLY A 40 20.00 23.43 6.99
C GLY A 40 20.41 23.20 5.52
N PRO A 41 19.48 22.76 4.63
CA PRO A 41 19.73 22.71 3.19
C PRO A 41 19.23 23.98 2.44
N PRO A 42 20.11 24.84 1.90
CA PRO A 42 19.73 25.88 0.94
C PRO A 42 19.46 25.31 -0.47
N PRO A 43 18.78 26.05 -1.37
CA PRO A 43 18.35 25.53 -2.67
C PRO A 43 19.50 25.41 -3.68
N ARG A 44 19.32 24.54 -4.69
CA ARG A 44 20.19 24.49 -5.88
C ARG A 44 19.40 24.76 -7.15
N THR A 45 19.78 25.89 -7.76
CA THR A 45 19.63 26.30 -9.15
C THR A 45 19.71 25.16 -10.16
N GLY A 46 18.93 25.24 -11.23
CA GLY A 46 19.02 24.34 -12.37
C GLY A 46 20.04 24.79 -13.43
N GLU A 47 20.76 23.84 -14.01
CA GLU A 47 21.60 23.93 -15.21
C GLU A 47 21.64 22.51 -15.87
N PRO A 48 22.15 22.33 -17.11
CA PRO A 48 21.33 22.43 -18.31
C PRO A 48 21.02 21.03 -18.90
N GLU A 49 20.23 20.97 -19.98
CA GLU A 49 20.02 19.73 -20.73
C GLU A 49 21.33 19.23 -21.37
N LYS A 50 22.06 18.36 -20.66
CA LYS A 50 23.18 17.62 -21.25
C LYS A 50 22.67 16.73 -22.37
N CYS A 51 23.30 16.85 -23.55
CA CYS A 51 23.08 15.96 -24.69
C CYS A 51 23.03 14.50 -24.24
N ARG A 52 22.08 13.73 -24.80
CA ARG A 52 21.96 12.30 -24.54
C ARG A 52 23.22 11.57 -25.00
N ARG A 53 24.18 11.38 -24.10
CA ARG A 53 25.23 10.37 -24.26
C ARG A 53 24.53 9.03 -24.46
N GLU A 54 24.80 8.38 -25.57
CA GLU A 54 24.27 7.05 -25.85
C GLU A 54 24.92 6.08 -24.85
N SER A 55 24.10 5.48 -23.96
CA SER A 55 24.58 4.42 -23.08
C SER A 55 25.16 3.29 -23.94
N PRO A 56 26.37 2.79 -23.67
CA PRO A 56 26.90 1.64 -24.39
C PRO A 56 25.91 0.48 -24.29
N MET A 57 25.69 -0.24 -25.40
CA MET A 57 24.65 -1.28 -25.46
C MET A 57 25.12 -2.59 -24.83
N LEU A 58 25.28 -2.57 -23.50
CA LEU A 58 25.74 -3.69 -22.69
C LEU A 58 24.86 -4.93 -22.86
N HIS A 59 25.46 -6.12 -22.79
CA HIS A 59 24.73 -7.40 -22.78
C HIS A 59 24.28 -7.74 -21.36
N LEU A 60 23.04 -7.42 -21.04
CA LEU A 60 22.45 -7.58 -19.71
C LEU A 60 21.43 -8.72 -19.70
N ASP A 61 21.62 -9.61 -18.73
CA ASP A 61 21.07 -10.96 -18.64
C ASP A 61 20.75 -11.28 -17.16
N LEU A 62 20.00 -12.35 -16.90
CA LEU A 62 19.53 -12.70 -15.54
C LEU A 62 20.64 -13.01 -14.50
N TYR A 63 21.92 -12.97 -14.87
CA TYR A 63 23.06 -13.16 -13.98
C TYR A 63 23.91 -11.89 -13.78
N ASN A 64 23.93 -10.94 -14.72
CA ASN A 64 24.76 -9.73 -14.64
C ASN A 64 23.99 -8.39 -14.60
N PHE A 65 22.65 -8.38 -14.62
CA PHE A 65 21.86 -7.13 -14.61
C PHE A 65 22.02 -6.24 -13.36
N ASP A 66 22.46 -6.80 -12.22
CA ASP A 66 22.73 -6.10 -10.96
C ASP A 66 24.23 -5.72 -10.79
N CYS A 67 25.05 -5.68 -11.87
CA CYS A 67 26.46 -5.30 -11.76
C CYS A 67 26.69 -3.78 -11.82
N ALA A 68 27.83 -3.31 -11.29
CA ALA A 68 28.20 -1.89 -11.29
C ALA A 68 28.32 -1.27 -12.71
N GLU A 69 28.57 -2.08 -13.74
CA GLU A 69 28.58 -1.62 -15.14
C GLU A 69 27.15 -1.35 -15.66
N ALA A 70 26.13 -1.99 -15.08
CA ALA A 70 24.72 -1.77 -15.40
C ALA A 70 24.13 -0.53 -14.71
N GLU A 71 24.78 0.01 -13.68
CA GLU A 71 24.35 1.23 -12.96
C GLU A 71 24.48 2.48 -13.85
N GLY A 72 23.41 2.76 -14.62
CA GLY A 72 23.38 3.80 -15.65
C GLY A 72 22.97 3.29 -17.05
N SER A 73 22.79 1.97 -17.21
CA SER A 73 22.14 1.40 -18.38
C SER A 73 20.68 1.89 -18.49
N ARG A 74 20.25 2.22 -19.71
CA ARG A 74 18.85 2.55 -20.02
C ARG A 74 17.92 1.33 -19.96
N TYR A 75 18.47 0.12 -20.04
CA TYR A 75 17.72 -1.14 -20.13
C TYR A 75 18.15 -2.11 -19.02
N VAL A 76 17.18 -2.74 -18.34
CA VAL A 76 17.46 -3.72 -17.28
C VAL A 76 17.97 -5.05 -17.85
N LEU A 77 17.45 -5.45 -19.02
CA LEU A 77 17.86 -6.66 -19.73
C LEU A 77 17.91 -6.35 -21.23
N THR A 78 18.92 -6.86 -21.91
CA THR A 78 19.10 -6.77 -23.38
C THR A 78 19.29 -8.15 -24.03
N SER A 79 19.60 -9.18 -23.25
CA SER A 79 19.76 -10.56 -23.70
C SER A 79 18.41 -11.18 -24.12
N PRO A 80 18.23 -11.60 -25.39
CA PRO A 80 16.93 -12.08 -25.90
C PRO A 80 16.35 -13.26 -25.11
N ARG A 81 17.17 -14.25 -24.73
CA ARG A 81 16.74 -15.40 -23.92
C ARG A 81 16.27 -15.00 -22.51
N SER A 82 16.87 -13.96 -21.94
CA SER A 82 16.47 -13.42 -20.62
C SER A 82 15.16 -12.65 -20.70
N LEU A 83 14.95 -11.89 -21.78
CA LEU A 83 13.68 -11.21 -22.06
C LEU A 83 12.55 -12.19 -22.37
N GLU A 84 12.81 -13.25 -23.14
CA GLU A 84 11.84 -14.32 -23.41
C GLU A 84 11.50 -15.08 -22.12
N ALA A 85 12.49 -15.40 -21.27
CA ALA A 85 12.25 -16.04 -19.97
C ALA A 85 11.33 -15.18 -19.08
N CYS A 86 11.62 -13.88 -18.95
CA CYS A 86 10.75 -12.94 -18.23
C CYS A 86 9.31 -12.95 -18.78
N ALA A 87 9.15 -12.95 -20.12
CA ALA A 87 7.85 -13.02 -20.76
C ALA A 87 7.11 -14.35 -20.51
N ARG A 88 7.81 -15.50 -20.59
CA ARG A 88 7.25 -16.83 -20.26
C ARG A 88 6.85 -16.94 -18.78
N SER A 89 7.63 -16.36 -17.87
CA SER A 89 7.32 -16.28 -16.43
C SER A 89 6.30 -15.19 -16.05
N ALA A 90 5.85 -14.36 -17.01
CA ALA A 90 5.00 -13.18 -16.79
C ALA A 90 5.57 -12.14 -15.80
N VAL A 91 6.91 -12.06 -15.68
CA VAL A 91 7.64 -11.10 -14.84
C VAL A 91 8.14 -9.94 -15.70
N LYS A 92 8.05 -8.71 -15.20
CA LYS A 92 8.69 -7.55 -15.86
C LYS A 92 10.15 -7.43 -15.41
N PRO A 93 11.11 -7.10 -16.28
CA PRO A 93 12.52 -6.93 -15.88
C PRO A 93 12.73 -5.95 -14.71
N VAL A 94 11.95 -4.86 -14.65
CA VAL A 94 12.00 -3.87 -13.55
C VAL A 94 11.59 -4.46 -12.19
N GLU A 95 10.83 -5.56 -12.15
CA GLU A 95 10.46 -6.27 -10.92
C GLU A 95 11.56 -7.23 -10.42
N LEU A 96 12.70 -7.31 -11.12
CA LEU A 96 13.88 -8.06 -10.71
C LEU A 96 14.95 -7.18 -10.05
N LEU A 97 14.83 -5.85 -10.14
CA LEU A 97 15.77 -4.91 -9.50
C LEU A 97 15.63 -4.92 -7.97
N THR A 98 16.75 -4.71 -7.28
CA THR A 98 16.74 -4.32 -5.86
C THR A 98 16.01 -2.98 -5.69
N ARG A 99 15.46 -2.74 -4.50
CA ARG A 99 14.94 -1.43 -4.09
C ARG A 99 15.52 -1.07 -2.73
N PRO A 100 16.15 0.10 -2.53
CA PRO A 100 16.65 0.47 -1.22
C PRO A 100 15.48 0.64 -0.24
N LEU A 101 15.69 0.25 1.02
CA LEU A 101 14.67 0.39 2.09
C LEU A 101 14.13 1.83 2.22
N SER A 102 14.93 2.82 1.86
CA SER A 102 14.56 4.25 1.82
C SER A 102 13.49 4.60 0.78
N GLU A 103 13.25 3.77 -0.24
CA GLU A 103 12.11 3.91 -1.16
C GLU A 103 10.83 3.33 -0.56
N LEU A 104 10.88 2.14 0.06
CA LEU A 104 9.69 1.56 0.71
C LEU A 104 9.21 2.40 1.90
N ILE A 105 10.11 3.12 2.57
CA ILE A 105 9.75 4.12 3.60
C ILE A 105 9.01 5.31 2.96
N LYS A 106 9.38 5.75 1.75
CA LYS A 106 8.68 6.82 1.00
C LYS A 106 7.34 6.35 0.40
N GLU A 107 7.21 5.07 0.04
CA GLU A 107 5.94 4.48 -0.41
C GLU A 107 4.93 4.30 0.75
N ALA A 108 5.37 4.36 2.01
CA ALA A 108 4.52 4.11 3.18
C ALA A 108 4.78 5.06 4.38
N PRO A 109 4.70 6.40 4.20
CA PRO A 109 4.91 7.35 5.28
C PRO A 109 3.91 7.13 6.44
N GLY A 110 4.40 7.32 7.67
CA GLY A 110 3.60 7.10 8.89
C GLY A 110 3.48 5.63 9.35
N ARG A 111 4.07 4.66 8.63
CA ARG A 111 4.25 3.30 9.16
C ARG A 111 5.52 3.21 10.01
N SER A 112 5.53 2.33 11.01
CA SER A 112 6.72 2.14 11.86
C SER A 112 7.84 1.42 11.13
N MET A 113 9.09 1.65 11.53
CA MET A 113 10.28 1.03 10.90
C MET A 113 10.21 -0.50 10.83
N ARG A 114 9.61 -1.17 11.83
CA ARG A 114 9.39 -2.63 11.81
C ARG A 114 8.45 -3.07 10.69
N VAL A 115 7.44 -2.25 10.35
CA VAL A 115 6.53 -2.53 9.23
C VAL A 115 7.21 -2.24 7.88
N ALA A 116 8.04 -1.20 7.80
CA ALA A 116 8.85 -0.94 6.60
C ALA A 116 9.85 -2.08 6.32
N ALA A 117 10.55 -2.57 7.36
CA ALA A 117 11.45 -3.72 7.26
C ALA A 117 10.71 -5.00 6.80
N GLY A 118 9.59 -5.35 7.42
CA GLY A 118 8.79 -6.52 7.00
C GLY A 118 8.20 -6.42 5.59
N LEU A 119 7.97 -5.21 5.07
CA LEU A 119 7.59 -4.99 3.67
C LEU A 119 8.77 -5.15 2.70
N TYR A 120 9.98 -4.75 3.12
CA TYR A 120 11.21 -4.98 2.36
C TYR A 120 11.59 -6.47 2.33
N GLU A 121 11.50 -7.17 3.46
CA GLU A 121 11.66 -8.63 3.53
C GLU A 121 10.68 -9.35 2.59
N ALA A 122 9.40 -8.96 2.60
CA ALA A 122 8.41 -9.50 1.69
C ALA A 122 8.70 -9.19 0.21
N TYR A 123 9.17 -7.96 -0.10
CA TYR A 123 9.58 -7.55 -1.44
C TYR A 123 10.75 -8.40 -1.95
N GLU A 124 11.84 -8.50 -1.20
CA GLU A 124 13.02 -9.27 -1.61
C GLU A 124 12.70 -10.78 -1.71
N MET A 125 11.87 -11.35 -0.83
CA MET A 125 11.46 -12.75 -0.93
C MET A 125 10.60 -13.05 -2.18
N ASP A 126 9.75 -12.12 -2.61
CA ASP A 126 8.99 -12.25 -3.87
C ASP A 126 9.86 -11.97 -5.10
N ARG A 127 10.77 -10.97 -5.03
CA ARG A 127 11.76 -10.63 -6.06
C ARG A 127 12.68 -11.82 -6.35
N GLN A 128 13.28 -12.42 -5.31
CA GLN A 128 14.17 -13.57 -5.44
C GLN A 128 13.44 -14.78 -6.03
N ARG A 129 12.18 -15.02 -5.64
CA ARG A 129 11.34 -16.07 -6.24
C ARG A 129 11.11 -15.83 -7.74
N LYS A 130 10.78 -14.60 -8.14
CA LYS A 130 10.62 -14.21 -9.56
C LYS A 130 11.92 -14.38 -10.35
N LEU A 131 13.05 -13.95 -9.78
CA LEU A 131 14.37 -14.07 -10.41
C LEU A 131 14.75 -15.54 -10.63
N GLN A 132 14.52 -16.40 -9.63
CA GLN A 132 14.76 -17.83 -9.73
C GLN A 132 13.88 -18.48 -10.83
N GLN A 133 12.58 -18.16 -10.86
CA GLN A 133 11.66 -18.64 -11.91
C GLN A 133 12.11 -18.21 -13.32
N CYS A 134 12.57 -16.96 -13.47
CA CYS A 134 13.09 -16.47 -14.76
C CYS A 134 14.38 -17.21 -15.16
N ARG A 135 15.27 -17.51 -14.21
CA ARG A 135 16.50 -18.29 -14.48
C ARG A 135 16.17 -19.73 -14.90
N GLU A 136 15.20 -20.37 -14.25
CA GLU A 136 14.72 -21.70 -14.60
C GLU A 136 14.07 -21.75 -16.00
N GLU A 137 13.31 -20.73 -16.39
CA GLU A 137 12.76 -20.60 -17.75
C GLU A 137 13.83 -20.28 -18.79
N ARG A 138 14.85 -19.46 -18.48
CA ARG A 138 16.01 -19.23 -19.37
C ARG A 138 16.72 -20.55 -19.67
N GLU A 139 16.95 -21.39 -18.67
CA GLU A 139 17.51 -22.73 -18.88
C GLU A 139 16.53 -23.70 -19.53
N ARG A 140 15.21 -23.52 -19.40
CA ARG A 140 14.21 -24.27 -20.19
C ARG A 140 14.30 -23.89 -21.68
N ILE A 141 14.40 -22.60 -22.00
CA ILE A 141 14.58 -22.08 -23.36
C ILE A 141 15.88 -22.64 -23.97
N ILE A 142 17.00 -22.57 -23.25
CA ILE A 142 18.30 -23.10 -23.74
C ILE A 142 18.25 -24.60 -24.01
N ARG A 143 17.55 -25.39 -23.18
CA ARG A 143 17.33 -26.83 -23.42
C ARG A 143 16.33 -27.10 -24.55
N GLU A 144 15.35 -26.24 -24.76
CA GLU A 144 14.41 -26.32 -25.87
C GLU A 144 15.10 -26.00 -27.21
N GLU A 145 15.87 -24.92 -27.25
CA GLU A 145 16.67 -24.48 -28.41
C GLU A 145 17.72 -25.53 -28.78
N LYS A 146 18.47 -26.07 -27.80
CA LYS A 146 19.39 -27.20 -28.03
C LYS A 146 18.67 -28.40 -28.63
N ARG A 147 17.49 -28.81 -28.12
CA ARG A 147 16.72 -29.92 -28.73
C ARG A 147 16.25 -29.62 -30.15
N ARG A 148 15.87 -28.36 -30.46
CA ARG A 148 15.51 -27.96 -31.84
C ARG A 148 16.72 -28.00 -32.79
N LEU A 149 17.92 -27.66 -32.31
CA LEU A 149 19.16 -27.72 -33.10
C LEU A 149 19.66 -29.17 -33.28
N PHE A 150 19.54 -30.03 -32.27
CA PHE A 150 19.91 -31.45 -32.33
C PHE A 150 18.80 -32.37 -32.89
N THR A 151 17.72 -31.83 -33.48
CA THR A 151 16.70 -32.63 -34.17
C THR A 151 16.19 -31.87 -35.41
N PRO A 152 16.99 -31.83 -36.50
CA PRO A 152 16.65 -31.08 -37.71
C PRO A 152 15.53 -31.77 -38.50
N GLY A 153 14.32 -31.19 -38.44
CA GLY A 153 13.22 -31.49 -39.36
C GLY A 153 12.09 -32.33 -38.76
N LEU A 154 10.98 -31.66 -38.38
CA LEU A 154 9.61 -32.19 -38.48
C LEU A 154 8.52 -31.14 -38.19
N THR A 155 8.85 -29.98 -37.61
CA THR A 155 7.88 -28.94 -37.20
C THR A 155 8.08 -27.59 -37.91
N GLY A 156 7.92 -27.59 -39.23
CA GLY A 156 7.84 -26.37 -40.05
C GLY A 156 6.51 -25.63 -39.85
N SER A 157 6.34 -24.93 -38.71
CA SER A 157 5.15 -24.12 -38.43
C SER A 157 5.47 -22.95 -37.49
N LEU A 158 5.73 -21.79 -38.07
CA LEU A 158 5.85 -20.52 -37.35
C LEU A 158 4.45 -20.02 -36.93
N PRO A 159 4.26 -19.49 -35.70
CA PRO A 159 3.00 -18.87 -35.32
C PRO A 159 2.82 -17.53 -36.06
N SER A 160 1.87 -17.49 -37.00
CA SER A 160 1.51 -16.26 -37.70
C SER A 160 0.83 -15.26 -36.75
N SER A 161 1.36 -14.04 -36.67
CA SER A 161 0.72 -12.95 -35.90
C SER A 161 -0.52 -12.42 -36.64
N PRO A 162 -1.64 -12.13 -35.94
CA PRO A 162 -2.90 -11.77 -36.58
C PRO A 162 -2.94 -10.29 -36.98
N ALA A 163 -2.86 -10.00 -38.29
CA ALA A 163 -3.11 -8.67 -38.83
C ALA A 163 -3.85 -8.69 -40.18
N SER A 164 -4.84 -7.80 -40.31
CA SER A 164 -5.35 -7.26 -41.58
C SER A 164 -5.93 -8.24 -42.62
N ARG A 165 -7.21 -8.63 -42.45
CA ARG A 165 -8.09 -9.01 -43.58
C ARG A 165 -9.38 -8.18 -43.59
N THR A 166 -9.35 -7.05 -44.28
CA THR A 166 -10.54 -6.39 -44.85
C THR A 166 -10.17 -5.82 -46.22
N ALA A 167 -10.81 -6.32 -47.27
CA ALA A 167 -10.71 -5.79 -48.63
C ALA A 167 -12.12 -5.45 -49.11
N LEU A 168 -12.35 -4.20 -49.46
CA LEU A 168 -13.60 -3.73 -50.07
C LEU A 168 -13.60 -4.05 -51.57
N LYS A 169 -14.78 -4.18 -52.19
CA LYS A 169 -14.92 -4.51 -53.61
C LYS A 169 -15.90 -3.58 -54.34
N SER A 170 -15.34 -2.82 -55.30
CA SER A 170 -15.93 -2.25 -56.54
C SER A 170 -17.16 -1.33 -56.49
N SER A 171 -17.14 -0.33 -57.37
CA SER A 171 -18.29 0.16 -58.14
C SER A 171 -17.88 0.13 -59.64
N LEU A 172 -18.66 -0.53 -60.52
CA LEU A 172 -19.64 0.01 -61.50
C LEU A 172 -19.02 0.37 -62.87
N PRO A 173 -19.77 0.45 -63.99
CA PRO A 173 -21.25 0.34 -64.14
C PRO A 173 -21.80 -0.69 -65.18
N ASP A 174 -23.10 -0.99 -65.01
CA ASP A 174 -24.24 -1.33 -65.91
C ASP A 174 -24.09 -1.90 -67.37
N GLY A 175 -25.13 -2.59 -67.90
CA GLY A 175 -25.10 -3.14 -69.28
C GLY A 175 -26.25 -4.00 -69.90
N SER A 176 -27.42 -4.22 -69.28
CA SER A 176 -28.63 -4.87 -69.90
C SER A 176 -28.60 -6.40 -70.27
N CYS A 177 -29.66 -6.92 -70.93
CA CYS A 177 -30.18 -8.31 -70.91
C CYS A 177 -31.11 -8.66 -72.13
N PRO A 178 -31.78 -9.85 -72.26
CA PRO A 178 -31.56 -11.28 -71.85
C PRO A 178 -31.65 -12.23 -73.12
N PRO A 179 -32.45 -13.35 -73.29
CA PRO A 179 -32.92 -14.48 -72.44
C PRO A 179 -32.81 -15.94 -73.05
N ALA A 180 -33.19 -16.96 -72.24
CA ALA A 180 -33.83 -18.28 -72.57
C ALA A 180 -33.10 -19.46 -73.30
N SER A 181 -33.36 -20.77 -73.04
CA SER A 181 -33.92 -21.48 -71.84
C SER A 181 -33.83 -23.05 -71.86
N LYS A 182 -33.83 -23.70 -70.67
CA LYS A 182 -34.32 -25.09 -70.31
C LYS A 182 -33.55 -26.37 -70.78
N ALA A 183 -33.59 -27.55 -70.12
CA ALA A 183 -33.99 -27.98 -68.74
C ALA A 183 -33.68 -29.51 -68.44
N LYS A 184 -33.98 -29.96 -67.19
CA LYS A 184 -34.03 -31.35 -66.62
C LYS A 184 -32.68 -31.98 -66.20
N ARG A 185 -32.55 -32.84 -65.16
CA ARG A 185 -33.32 -33.27 -63.93
C ARG A 185 -32.29 -34.07 -63.05
N ALA A 186 -32.45 -34.49 -61.79
CA ALA A 186 -33.42 -34.41 -60.66
C ALA A 186 -32.58 -34.73 -59.36
N GLY A 187 -33.08 -34.85 -58.11
CA GLY A 187 -34.39 -34.72 -57.48
C GLY A 187 -34.37 -35.24 -56.01
N GLY A 188 -35.40 -34.93 -55.21
CA GLY A 188 -35.53 -35.26 -53.78
C GLY A 188 -36.33 -34.16 -53.04
N ALA A 189 -37.34 -34.51 -52.24
CA ALA A 189 -38.39 -33.59 -51.70
C ALA A 189 -39.20 -34.30 -50.58
N PRO A 190 -40.27 -33.74 -49.95
CA PRO A 190 -40.83 -32.36 -49.91
C PRO A 190 -40.70 -31.77 -48.45
N PRO A 191 -41.58 -30.92 -47.85
CA PRO A 191 -42.63 -30.00 -48.33
C PRO A 191 -42.42 -28.51 -47.91
N PRO A 192 -43.31 -27.54 -48.31
CA PRO A 192 -42.94 -26.12 -48.33
C PRO A 192 -43.93 -25.09 -47.65
N PRO A 193 -44.49 -24.04 -48.31
CA PRO A 193 -44.00 -22.64 -48.21
C PRO A 193 -45.05 -21.56 -47.82
N LEU A 194 -44.62 -20.28 -47.74
CA LEU A 194 -45.24 -19.04 -48.34
C LEU A 194 -45.33 -17.77 -47.45
N SER A 195 -45.20 -16.62 -48.14
CA SER A 195 -45.84 -15.31 -47.91
C SER A 195 -45.65 -14.51 -46.60
N GLY A 196 -45.62 -13.17 -46.74
CA GLY A 196 -45.99 -12.22 -45.69
C GLY A 196 -47.53 -12.05 -45.58
N PRO A 197 -48.08 -10.97 -45.00
CA PRO A 197 -47.45 -9.69 -44.63
C PRO A 197 -47.54 -9.36 -43.12
N ARG A 198 -47.16 -8.13 -42.72
CA ARG A 198 -47.41 -7.58 -41.37
C ARG A 198 -48.59 -6.60 -41.39
N ALA A 199 -49.74 -6.95 -40.79
CA ALA A 199 -50.84 -6.02 -40.48
C ALA A 199 -51.81 -6.57 -39.43
N LYS A 200 -52.50 -5.66 -38.70
CA LYS A 200 -53.62 -5.89 -37.75
C LYS A 200 -53.23 -6.63 -36.44
N LYS A 201 -53.57 -6.24 -35.20
CA LYS A 201 -54.50 -5.25 -34.57
C LYS A 201 -55.95 -5.74 -34.39
N SER A 202 -56.49 -5.57 -33.16
CA SER A 202 -57.82 -6.02 -32.65
C SER A 202 -57.94 -7.56 -32.44
N HIS A 203 -58.73 -8.13 -31.52
CA HIS A 203 -59.65 -7.61 -30.48
C HIS A 203 -59.85 -8.66 -29.34
N SER A 204 -60.40 -8.27 -28.16
CA SER A 204 -60.93 -9.13 -27.07
C SER A 204 -59.96 -10.10 -26.34
N LEU A 205 -60.09 -10.39 -25.04
CA LEU A 205 -60.90 -9.83 -23.94
C LEU A 205 -60.09 -9.91 -22.62
N ASP A 206 -60.59 -9.22 -21.59
CA ASP A 206 -60.42 -9.38 -20.12
C ASP A 206 -59.49 -10.49 -19.52
N SER A 207 -58.83 -10.28 -18.37
CA SER A 207 -59.23 -9.39 -17.26
C SER A 207 -58.09 -8.93 -16.32
N LEU A 208 -58.36 -7.87 -15.53
CA LEU A 208 -57.66 -7.33 -14.33
C LEU A 208 -56.14 -7.06 -14.43
N GLN A 209 -55.68 -5.79 -14.44
CA GLN A 209 -55.41 -4.92 -13.26
C GLN A 209 -54.32 -5.46 -12.30
N LYS A 210 -53.33 -4.68 -11.79
CA LYS A 210 -53.30 -3.24 -11.45
C LYS A 210 -51.86 -2.71 -11.25
N ARG A 211 -51.57 -1.44 -11.64
CA ARG A 211 -50.30 -0.64 -11.44
C ARG A 211 -48.98 -1.28 -11.92
N ARG A 212 -48.19 -0.76 -12.87
CA ARG A 212 -47.86 0.60 -13.38
C ARG A 212 -46.77 1.38 -12.60
N GLU A 213 -45.56 1.35 -13.18
CA GLU A 213 -44.46 2.36 -13.17
C GLU A 213 -43.71 2.69 -11.85
N GLY A 214 -42.47 3.16 -11.91
CA GLY A 214 -41.57 3.23 -13.07
C GLY A 214 -40.45 4.28 -13.00
N PHE A 215 -39.34 3.97 -13.69
CA PHE A 215 -38.28 4.85 -14.21
C PHE A 215 -37.36 5.66 -13.26
N SER A 216 -36.07 5.52 -13.57
CA SER A 216 -34.89 6.32 -13.19
C SER A 216 -35.06 7.85 -13.15
N THR A 217 -34.40 8.52 -12.20
CA THR A 217 -33.31 9.50 -12.50
C THR A 217 -32.53 9.93 -11.24
N LYS A 218 -31.47 10.73 -11.43
CA LYS A 218 -30.59 11.26 -10.38
C LYS A 218 -30.95 12.71 -10.07
N THR A 219 -30.86 13.14 -8.81
CA THR A 219 -30.60 14.53 -8.39
C THR A 219 -29.68 14.55 -7.17
N SER A 220 -29.21 15.73 -6.78
CA SER A 220 -28.19 15.98 -5.75
C SER A 220 -28.71 16.92 -4.65
N SER A 221 -27.78 17.32 -3.75
CA SER A 221 -27.83 18.54 -2.93
C SER A 221 -28.64 18.50 -1.61
N ASP A 222 -27.92 18.15 -0.54
CA ASP A 222 -27.59 19.01 0.63
C ASP A 222 -28.64 19.92 1.33
N SER A 223 -28.51 19.96 2.66
CA SER A 223 -28.90 21.02 3.62
C SER A 223 -30.38 21.39 3.86
N GLY A 224 -30.82 21.17 5.11
CA GLY A 224 -32.09 21.60 5.70
C GLY A 224 -32.33 20.88 7.04
N ALA A 225 -32.84 21.56 8.08
CA ALA A 225 -32.75 21.06 9.46
C ALA A 225 -34.08 20.98 10.25
N SER A 226 -34.01 20.26 11.38
CA SER A 226 -34.88 20.32 12.58
C SER A 226 -36.11 19.41 12.70
N SER A 227 -36.46 19.16 13.98
CA SER A 227 -37.55 18.34 14.53
C SER A 227 -37.43 16.81 14.35
N SER A 228 -37.77 15.96 15.35
CA SER A 228 -37.92 16.22 16.79
C SER A 228 -37.73 14.92 17.59
N TYR A 229 -36.82 14.92 18.57
CA TYR A 229 -36.87 13.99 19.71
C TYR A 229 -36.16 14.59 20.93
N SER A 230 -36.92 14.87 21.98
CA SER A 230 -36.43 15.27 23.30
C SER A 230 -37.46 14.90 24.33
N GLY A 231 -37.03 14.25 25.41
CA GLY A 231 -37.68 14.19 26.74
C GLY A 231 -39.10 13.62 26.84
N ASP A 232 -39.50 13.02 27.96
CA ASP A 232 -38.78 12.63 29.16
C ASP A 232 -39.65 11.58 29.91
N SER A 233 -39.17 11.08 31.05
CA SER A 233 -39.94 10.45 32.12
C SER A 233 -40.44 9.03 31.86
N GLY A 234 -39.78 8.10 32.57
CA GLY A 234 -40.05 6.67 32.53
C GLY A 234 -39.44 5.96 33.74
N ARG A 235 -39.79 6.39 34.96
CA ARG A 235 -39.62 5.54 36.14
C ARG A 235 -40.40 4.25 35.91
N ASP A 236 -39.82 3.07 36.13
CA ASP A 236 -39.87 2.50 37.49
C ASP A 236 -39.05 1.19 37.70
N LYS A 237 -38.45 1.08 38.90
CA LYS A 237 -38.62 -0.05 39.83
C LYS A 237 -38.37 -1.49 39.34
N TRP A 238 -37.12 -1.95 39.48
CA TRP A 238 -36.84 -3.34 39.87
C TRP A 238 -35.94 -3.42 41.12
N THR A 239 -36.60 -3.80 42.23
CA THR A 239 -36.10 -4.54 43.40
C THR A 239 -34.70 -4.24 43.96
N GLN A 240 -34.70 -3.71 45.20
CA GLN A 240 -33.61 -3.91 46.17
C GLN A 240 -33.35 -5.42 46.36
N GLY A 241 -32.11 -5.82 46.69
CA GLY A 241 -31.90 -7.26 46.98
C GLY A 241 -30.50 -7.84 47.19
N LEU A 242 -29.45 -7.09 47.58
CA LEU A 242 -28.28 -7.63 48.32
C LEU A 242 -27.34 -6.47 48.78
N PRO A 243 -26.62 -6.58 49.93
CA PRO A 243 -25.98 -5.42 50.57
C PRO A 243 -24.57 -5.16 50.04
N ARG A 244 -24.43 -4.27 49.04
CA ARG A 244 -23.12 -3.88 48.50
C ARG A 244 -22.33 -2.94 49.44
N THR A 245 -21.69 -3.56 50.43
CA THR A 245 -20.43 -3.12 51.06
C THR A 245 -20.36 -1.66 51.52
N LYS A 246 -21.00 -1.33 52.66
CA LYS A 246 -20.71 -0.08 53.42
C LYS A 246 -19.23 0.04 53.85
N SER A 247 -18.51 -1.10 53.91
CA SER A 247 -17.12 -1.22 54.37
C SER A 247 -16.15 -0.18 53.78
N VAL A 248 -16.17 0.06 52.46
CA VAL A 248 -15.17 0.93 51.81
C VAL A 248 -15.26 2.38 52.31
N ALA A 249 -16.46 2.92 52.49
CA ALA A 249 -16.65 4.28 53.03
C ALA A 249 -16.22 4.38 54.51
N THR A 250 -16.51 3.35 55.30
CA THR A 250 -16.08 3.28 56.71
C THR A 250 -14.55 3.19 56.84
N MET A 251 -13.87 2.47 55.94
CA MET A 251 -12.40 2.41 55.89
C MET A 251 -11.79 3.80 55.66
N THR A 252 -12.27 4.56 54.67
CA THR A 252 -11.76 5.93 54.41
C THR A 252 -11.98 6.85 55.60
N SER A 253 -13.08 6.71 56.33
CA SER A 253 -13.37 7.49 57.54
C SER A 253 -12.46 7.17 58.74
N LEU A 254 -11.70 6.06 58.72
CA LEU A 254 -10.75 5.69 59.77
C LEU A 254 -9.31 6.08 59.43
N VAL A 255 -8.94 6.14 58.15
CA VAL A 255 -7.60 6.53 57.68
C VAL A 255 -7.22 7.96 58.10
N GLY A 256 -8.20 8.84 58.29
CA GLY A 256 -7.97 10.22 58.76
C GLY A 256 -7.78 10.39 60.27
N ARG A 257 -8.07 9.37 61.10
CA ARG A 257 -7.98 9.48 62.57
C ARG A 257 -6.62 9.01 63.08
N SER A 258 -5.57 9.77 62.74
CA SER A 258 -4.21 9.48 63.16
C SER A 258 -4.03 9.71 64.66
N PHE A 259 -3.88 8.63 65.44
CA PHE A 259 -3.39 8.68 66.81
C PHE A 259 -1.90 9.08 66.85
N SER A 260 -1.65 10.35 66.59
CA SER A 260 -0.40 11.03 66.92
C SER A 260 -0.18 10.95 68.44
N LEU A 261 1.06 11.15 68.90
CA LEU A 261 1.39 11.17 70.33
C LEU A 261 0.60 12.23 71.11
N SER A 262 0.09 13.27 70.43
CA SER A 262 -0.88 14.24 70.97
C SER A 262 -2.25 13.61 71.27
N ASP A 263 -2.79 12.85 70.32
CA ASP A 263 -4.20 12.40 70.31
C ASP A 263 -4.50 11.30 71.33
N LEU A 264 -3.47 10.54 71.73
CA LEU A 264 -3.55 9.58 72.85
C LEU A 264 -3.98 10.23 74.17
N SER A 265 -3.80 11.55 74.32
CA SER A 265 -4.21 12.34 75.48
C SER A 265 -5.61 12.97 75.37
N HIS A 266 -6.34 12.71 74.27
CA HIS A 266 -7.61 13.40 73.96
C HIS A 266 -8.82 12.46 73.78
N SER A 267 -8.63 11.14 73.81
CA SER A 267 -9.72 10.16 73.83
C SER A 267 -9.72 9.36 75.14
N PRO A 268 -10.81 9.33 75.93
CA PRO A 268 -10.84 8.58 77.18
C PRO A 268 -10.62 7.07 76.97
N GLN A 269 -10.95 6.55 75.79
CA GLN A 269 -10.70 5.16 75.39
C GLN A 269 -9.20 4.85 75.22
N THR A 270 -8.39 5.80 74.72
CA THR A 270 -6.94 5.62 74.65
C THR A 270 -6.29 5.84 76.01
N THR A 271 -6.79 6.77 76.82
CA THR A 271 -6.36 6.95 78.22
C THR A 271 -6.54 5.66 79.02
N GLN A 272 -7.73 5.05 79.02
CA GLN A 272 -8.01 3.76 79.67
C GLN A 272 -7.21 2.58 79.09
N LYS A 273 -6.78 2.63 77.82
CA LYS A 273 -5.89 1.61 77.23
C LYS A 273 -4.46 1.78 77.76
N VAL A 274 -3.95 3.02 77.79
CA VAL A 274 -2.62 3.33 78.33
C VAL A 274 -2.57 3.05 79.84
N GLU A 275 -3.61 3.38 80.61
CA GLU A 275 -3.68 3.11 82.05
C GLU A 275 -3.68 1.61 82.39
N ARG A 276 -4.36 0.78 81.58
CA ARG A 276 -4.25 -0.68 81.68
C ARG A 276 -2.82 -1.16 81.43
N ILE A 277 -2.18 -0.69 80.36
CA ILE A 277 -0.79 -1.05 80.05
C ILE A 277 0.19 -0.54 81.14
N VAL A 278 -0.02 0.67 81.70
CA VAL A 278 0.73 1.17 82.87
C VAL A 278 0.53 0.26 84.08
N SER A 279 -0.68 -0.25 84.31
CA SER A 279 -0.99 -1.16 85.42
C SER A 279 -0.33 -2.52 85.24
N GLU A 280 -0.35 -3.08 84.02
CA GLU A 280 0.40 -4.29 83.67
C GLU A 280 1.91 -4.11 83.81
N VAL A 281 2.45 -2.95 83.41
CA VAL A 281 3.87 -2.60 83.59
C VAL A 281 4.20 -2.49 85.08
N LYS A 282 3.34 -1.88 85.91
CA LYS A 282 3.51 -1.83 87.38
C LYS A 282 3.48 -3.20 88.06
N GLN A 283 2.75 -4.17 87.50
CA GLN A 283 2.68 -5.54 88.03
C GLN A 283 3.89 -6.41 87.63
N LYS A 284 4.55 -6.12 86.50
CA LYS A 284 5.71 -6.89 86.02
C LYS A 284 6.94 -6.67 86.91
N LYS A 285 7.56 -7.78 87.36
CA LYS A 285 8.83 -7.75 88.12
C LYS A 285 9.89 -7.00 87.31
N GLY A 286 10.66 -6.12 87.96
CA GLY A 286 11.66 -5.23 87.34
C GLY A 286 11.20 -3.77 87.13
N PHE A 287 9.89 -3.47 87.09
CA PHE A 287 9.40 -2.10 86.87
C PHE A 287 8.96 -1.36 88.15
N LYS A 288 9.22 -1.93 89.34
CA LYS A 288 8.87 -1.30 90.62
C LYS A 288 9.80 -0.13 90.99
N GLU A 289 11.09 -0.28 90.70
CA GLU A 289 12.16 0.72 90.93
C GLU A 289 12.13 1.89 89.92
N VAL A 290 11.42 1.73 88.81
CA VAL A 290 11.34 2.72 87.72
C VAL A 290 10.32 3.82 88.04
N SER A 291 10.62 5.08 87.70
CA SER A 291 9.74 6.23 88.01
C SER A 291 8.37 6.14 87.32
N ASP A 292 7.34 6.76 87.88
CA ASP A 292 6.01 6.79 87.24
C ASP A 292 5.96 7.53 85.90
N ARG A 293 6.90 8.45 85.66
CA ARG A 293 7.09 9.07 84.34
C ARG A 293 7.55 8.05 83.33
N ASP A 294 8.56 7.25 83.68
CA ASP A 294 9.20 6.31 82.76
C ASP A 294 8.35 5.05 82.56
N ARG A 295 7.60 4.62 83.60
CA ARG A 295 6.52 3.62 83.47
C ARG A 295 5.44 4.08 82.46
N LYS A 296 5.07 5.37 82.47
CA LYS A 296 4.11 5.94 81.51
C LYS A 296 4.69 6.03 80.10
N ILE A 297 5.97 6.37 79.95
CA ILE A 297 6.68 6.36 78.66
C ILE A 297 6.74 4.93 78.08
N ALA A 298 7.13 3.94 78.89
CA ALA A 298 7.18 2.54 78.48
C ALA A 298 5.80 2.02 78.03
N ALA A 299 4.73 2.35 78.76
CA ALA A 299 3.36 1.98 78.37
C ALA A 299 2.91 2.64 77.04
N LEU A 300 3.28 3.90 76.81
CA LEU A 300 3.03 4.58 75.53
C LEU A 300 3.83 3.97 74.37
N MET A 301 5.08 3.54 74.60
CA MET A 301 5.88 2.83 73.61
C MET A 301 5.27 1.46 73.25
N ILE A 302 4.81 0.70 74.25
CA ILE A 302 4.11 -0.57 74.05
C ILE A 302 2.81 -0.36 73.26
N ALA A 303 1.99 0.62 73.64
CA ALA A 303 0.74 0.94 72.93
C ALA A 303 1.00 1.34 71.46
N LYS A 304 2.01 2.19 71.20
CA LYS A 304 2.42 2.59 69.85
C LYS A 304 2.91 1.40 69.04
N HIS A 305 3.72 0.50 69.63
CA HIS A 305 4.22 -0.68 68.93
C HIS A 305 3.09 -1.65 68.57
N GLN A 306 2.11 -1.87 69.47
CA GLN A 306 0.90 -2.65 69.16
C GLN A 306 0.11 -2.04 68.00
N GLU A 307 -0.08 -0.72 67.98
CA GLU A 307 -0.81 -0.03 66.92
C GLU A 307 -0.05 -0.05 65.58
N GLU A 308 1.26 0.17 65.58
CA GLU A 308 2.11 -0.03 64.40
C GLU A 308 2.02 -1.46 63.85
N SER A 309 1.86 -2.47 64.72
CA SER A 309 1.75 -3.87 64.34
C SER A 309 0.40 -4.17 63.71
N LEU A 310 -0.71 -3.69 64.30
CA LEU A 310 -2.04 -3.75 63.70
C LEU A 310 -2.10 -3.02 62.35
N TRP A 311 -1.44 -1.87 62.21
CA TRP A 311 -1.33 -1.17 60.93
C TRP A 311 -0.45 -1.89 59.90
N LYS A 312 0.56 -2.67 60.31
CA LYS A 312 1.34 -3.53 59.40
C LYS A 312 0.49 -4.71 58.92
N GLU A 313 -0.22 -5.36 59.83
CA GLU A 313 -1.13 -6.48 59.53
C GLU A 313 -2.27 -6.05 58.59
N GLN A 314 -2.98 -4.96 58.90
CA GLN A 314 -4.05 -4.45 58.02
C GLN A 314 -3.57 -4.10 56.62
N ARG A 315 -2.38 -3.48 56.48
CA ARG A 315 -1.77 -3.21 55.17
C ARG A 315 -1.42 -4.51 54.42
N TYR A 316 -0.89 -5.50 55.13
CA TYR A 316 -0.58 -6.82 54.55
C TYR A 316 -1.84 -7.55 54.08
N SER A 317 -2.91 -7.58 54.90
CA SER A 317 -4.20 -8.15 54.50
C SER A 317 -4.82 -7.42 53.30
N ALA A 318 -4.75 -6.09 53.26
CA ALA A 318 -5.24 -5.31 52.13
C ALA A 318 -4.43 -5.55 50.84
N HIS A 319 -3.10 -5.66 50.94
CA HIS A 319 -2.23 -6.00 49.82
C HIS A 319 -2.54 -7.41 49.28
N LEU A 320 -2.68 -8.40 50.17
CA LEU A 320 -3.02 -9.77 49.79
C LEU A 320 -4.40 -9.88 49.13
N GLN A 321 -5.41 -9.15 49.65
CA GLN A 321 -6.73 -9.06 49.01
C GLN A 321 -6.67 -8.41 47.63
N TRP A 322 -5.87 -7.35 47.47
CA TRP A 322 -5.64 -6.71 46.18
C TRP A 322 -4.92 -7.66 45.20
N ASP A 323 -3.90 -8.40 45.63
CA ASP A 323 -3.20 -9.39 44.80
C ASP A 323 -4.07 -10.57 44.36
N VAL A 324 -5.04 -10.97 45.19
CA VAL A 324 -6.05 -11.97 44.81
C VAL A 324 -6.99 -11.38 43.76
N GLN A 325 -7.52 -10.17 43.96
CA GLN A 325 -8.38 -9.49 42.98
C GLN A 325 -7.64 -9.24 41.65
N ARG A 326 -6.36 -8.84 41.71
CA ARG A 326 -5.49 -8.61 40.56
C ARG A 326 -5.33 -9.88 39.74
N ARG A 327 -4.95 -11.00 40.38
CA ARG A 327 -4.78 -12.31 39.71
C ARG A 327 -6.08 -12.84 39.11
N VAL A 328 -7.22 -12.64 39.76
CA VAL A 328 -8.54 -13.00 39.19
C VAL A 328 -8.88 -12.13 37.96
N ALA A 329 -8.60 -10.83 38.01
CA ALA A 329 -8.78 -9.93 36.87
C ALA A 329 -7.82 -10.24 35.70
N GLU A 330 -6.58 -10.63 35.99
CA GLU A 330 -5.58 -11.08 35.01
C GLU A 330 -6.01 -12.39 34.34
N GLN A 331 -6.43 -13.41 35.10
CA GLN A 331 -7.00 -14.64 34.53
C GLN A 331 -8.25 -14.38 33.68
N ARG A 332 -9.09 -13.41 34.06
CA ARG A 332 -10.26 -13.01 33.26
C ARG A 332 -9.84 -12.41 31.92
N ARG A 333 -8.85 -11.50 31.91
CA ARG A 333 -8.27 -10.91 30.69
C ARG A 333 -7.61 -11.97 29.81
N GLU A 334 -6.85 -12.89 30.39
CA GLU A 334 -6.18 -13.96 29.65
C GLU A 334 -7.20 -14.88 28.94
N ARG A 335 -8.34 -15.19 29.59
CA ARG A 335 -9.44 -15.92 28.94
C ARG A 335 -10.03 -15.14 27.76
N GLU A 336 -10.34 -13.86 27.95
CA GLU A 336 -10.83 -12.99 26.87
C GLU A 336 -9.81 -12.85 25.72
N GLU A 337 -8.51 -12.85 25.99
CA GLU A 337 -7.45 -12.79 24.98
C GLU A 337 -7.28 -14.12 24.24
N ARG A 338 -7.32 -15.25 24.93
CA ARG A 338 -7.36 -16.59 24.33
C ARG A 338 -8.60 -16.76 23.44
N GLU A 339 -9.75 -16.20 23.82
CA GLU A 339 -10.97 -16.18 23.00
C GLU A 339 -10.84 -15.27 21.77
N LYS A 340 -10.30 -14.05 21.92
CA LYS A 340 -9.97 -13.18 20.76
C LYS A 340 -9.01 -13.87 19.79
N GLN A 341 -7.98 -14.55 20.29
CA GLN A 341 -7.04 -15.33 19.46
C GLN A 341 -7.75 -16.47 18.73
N ARG A 342 -8.64 -17.23 19.39
CA ARG A 342 -9.47 -18.27 18.75
C ARG A 342 -10.37 -17.69 17.67
N ALA A 343 -11.04 -16.57 17.91
CA ALA A 343 -11.88 -15.90 16.93
C ALA A 343 -11.08 -15.41 15.70
N LEU A 344 -9.87 -14.87 15.90
CA LEU A 344 -8.97 -14.50 14.81
C LEU A 344 -8.51 -15.72 13.99
N GLN A 345 -8.18 -16.84 14.64
CA GLN A 345 -7.85 -18.09 13.95
C GLN A 345 -9.03 -18.66 13.16
N GLN A 346 -10.25 -18.61 13.71
CA GLN A 346 -11.48 -19.01 13.00
C GLN A 346 -11.74 -18.10 11.79
N GLY A 347 -11.62 -16.78 11.95
CA GLY A 347 -11.74 -15.81 10.86
C GLY A 347 -10.74 -16.05 9.73
N ARG A 348 -9.47 -16.35 10.09
CA ARG A 348 -8.42 -16.78 9.16
C ARG A 348 -8.82 -18.04 8.39
N ARG A 349 -9.18 -19.13 9.08
CA ARG A 349 -9.59 -20.41 8.46
C ARG A 349 -10.81 -20.26 7.53
N MET A 350 -11.76 -19.40 7.90
CA MET A 350 -12.94 -19.10 7.09
C MET A 350 -12.61 -18.26 5.85
N TRP A 351 -11.63 -17.36 5.94
CA TRP A 351 -11.10 -16.61 4.79
C TRP A 351 -10.30 -17.53 3.84
N GLU A 352 -9.43 -18.38 4.39
CA GLU A 352 -8.68 -19.41 3.65
C GLU A 352 -9.65 -20.35 2.92
N THR A 353 -10.65 -20.90 3.59
CA THR A 353 -11.70 -21.74 2.97
C THR A 353 -12.49 -21.00 1.88
N ARG A 354 -12.74 -19.69 2.04
CA ARG A 354 -13.44 -18.87 1.05
C ARG A 354 -12.57 -18.58 -0.19
N LEU A 355 -11.25 -18.43 0.01
CA LEU A 355 -10.26 -18.30 -1.06
C LEU A 355 -10.09 -19.63 -1.80
N GLU A 356 -10.01 -20.74 -1.07
CA GLU A 356 -9.95 -22.11 -1.60
C GLU A 356 -11.14 -22.38 -2.54
N LYS A 357 -12.36 -22.12 -2.06
CA LYS A 357 -13.59 -22.24 -2.86
C LYS A 357 -13.63 -21.29 -4.07
N ARG A 358 -12.93 -20.15 -4.03
CA ARG A 358 -12.81 -19.25 -5.19
C ARG A 358 -11.79 -19.78 -6.21
N ARG A 359 -10.64 -20.30 -5.75
CA ARG A 359 -9.61 -20.91 -6.59
C ARG A 359 -10.15 -22.17 -7.29
N GLY A 360 -10.79 -23.05 -6.53
CA GLY A 360 -11.41 -24.28 -7.06
C GLY A 360 -12.52 -24.02 -8.09
N ARG A 361 -13.33 -22.96 -7.95
CA ARG A 361 -14.26 -22.57 -9.03
C ARG A 361 -13.53 -22.12 -10.29
N LEU A 362 -12.45 -21.35 -10.15
CA LEU A 362 -11.70 -20.87 -11.31
C LEU A 362 -11.01 -22.01 -12.05
N THR A 363 -10.40 -22.96 -11.33
CA THR A 363 -9.77 -24.16 -11.93
C THR A 363 -10.83 -25.04 -12.58
N HIS A 364 -11.96 -25.32 -11.91
CA HIS A 364 -13.08 -26.09 -12.47
C HIS A 364 -13.59 -25.46 -13.79
N THR A 365 -13.85 -24.15 -13.82
CA THR A 365 -14.29 -23.48 -15.07
C THR A 365 -13.24 -23.50 -16.19
N TRP A 366 -11.96 -23.57 -15.84
CA TRP A 366 -10.86 -23.69 -16.80
C TRP A 366 -10.73 -25.13 -17.32
N GLU A 367 -10.83 -26.12 -16.43
CA GLU A 367 -10.85 -27.56 -16.75
C GLU A 367 -12.06 -27.90 -17.64
N GLU A 368 -13.25 -27.38 -17.35
CA GLU A 368 -14.44 -27.49 -18.20
C GLU A 368 -14.21 -26.86 -19.58
N ALA A 369 -13.62 -25.65 -19.64
CA ALA A 369 -13.32 -24.98 -20.90
C ALA A 369 -12.27 -25.75 -21.74
N VAL A 370 -11.29 -26.38 -21.08
CA VAL A 370 -10.30 -27.26 -21.74
C VAL A 370 -10.96 -28.54 -22.25
N GLN A 371 -11.77 -29.22 -21.44
CA GLN A 371 -12.51 -30.43 -21.86
C GLN A 371 -13.49 -30.14 -23.00
N MET A 372 -14.20 -29.01 -22.97
CA MET A 372 -15.11 -28.61 -24.05
C MET A 372 -14.35 -28.30 -25.34
N LYS A 373 -13.16 -27.69 -25.27
CA LYS A 373 -12.28 -27.54 -26.44
C LYS A 373 -11.75 -28.87 -26.96
N GLN A 374 -11.35 -29.80 -26.09
CA GLN A 374 -10.93 -31.15 -26.50
C GLN A 374 -12.06 -31.92 -27.21
N ARG A 375 -13.30 -31.81 -26.71
CA ARG A 375 -14.49 -32.37 -27.38
C ARG A 375 -14.75 -31.71 -28.74
N GLN A 376 -14.56 -30.39 -28.85
CA GLN A 376 -14.68 -29.67 -30.12
C GLN A 376 -13.63 -30.14 -31.13
N THR A 377 -12.35 -30.22 -30.74
CA THR A 377 -11.28 -30.71 -31.65
C THR A 377 -11.51 -32.15 -32.09
N LEU A 378 -11.95 -33.05 -31.20
CA LEU A 378 -12.27 -34.43 -31.57
C LEU A 378 -13.42 -34.50 -32.61
N VAL A 379 -14.46 -33.69 -32.44
CA VAL A 379 -15.60 -33.60 -33.38
C VAL A 379 -15.20 -32.90 -34.71
N GLU A 380 -14.17 -32.06 -34.71
CA GLU A 380 -13.59 -31.49 -35.93
C GLU A 380 -12.70 -32.51 -36.65
N ASP A 381 -11.85 -33.25 -35.92
CA ASP A 381 -11.04 -34.35 -36.44
C ASP A 381 -11.92 -35.47 -37.05
N GLU A 382 -13.06 -35.79 -36.43
CA GLU A 382 -14.03 -36.75 -36.96
C GLU A 382 -14.63 -36.29 -38.29
N LYS A 383 -15.00 -35.01 -38.42
CA LYS A 383 -15.47 -34.44 -39.70
C LYS A 383 -14.36 -34.48 -40.76
N TRP A 384 -13.11 -34.20 -40.39
CA TRP A 384 -11.97 -34.34 -41.31
C TRP A 384 -11.77 -35.79 -41.76
N ARG A 385 -11.82 -36.76 -40.84
CA ARG A 385 -11.78 -38.20 -41.16
C ARG A 385 -12.92 -38.61 -42.09
N GLU A 386 -14.16 -38.22 -41.79
CA GLU A 386 -15.31 -38.46 -42.67
C GLU A 386 -15.13 -37.84 -44.07
N HIS A 387 -14.61 -36.61 -44.17
CA HIS A 387 -14.38 -35.96 -45.45
C HIS A 387 -13.26 -36.66 -46.27
N LEU A 388 -12.22 -37.16 -45.61
CA LEU A 388 -11.18 -37.98 -46.24
C LEU A 388 -11.74 -39.33 -46.71
N GLU A 389 -12.50 -40.04 -45.87
CA GLU A 389 -13.19 -41.28 -46.27
C GLU A 389 -14.14 -41.08 -47.45
N LYS A 390 -14.91 -39.99 -47.47
CA LYS A 390 -15.81 -39.65 -48.58
C LYS A 390 -15.00 -39.40 -49.87
N GLN A 391 -13.84 -38.75 -49.79
CA GLN A 391 -12.92 -38.60 -50.91
C GLN A 391 -12.31 -39.94 -51.36
N GLU A 392 -11.95 -40.84 -50.44
CA GLU A 392 -11.46 -42.19 -50.79
C GLU A 392 -12.52 -43.04 -51.46
N ARG A 393 -13.76 -43.05 -50.94
CA ARG A 393 -14.90 -43.76 -51.54
C ARG A 393 -15.15 -43.27 -52.97
N LEU A 394 -15.18 -41.95 -53.19
CA LEU A 394 -15.30 -41.35 -54.53
C LEU A 394 -14.13 -41.70 -55.47
N LYS A 395 -12.91 -41.85 -54.95
CA LYS A 395 -11.75 -42.34 -55.74
C LYS A 395 -11.90 -43.83 -56.10
N ARG A 396 -12.28 -44.68 -55.15
CA ARG A 396 -12.52 -46.12 -55.36
C ARG A 396 -13.61 -46.35 -56.39
N GLU A 397 -14.77 -45.70 -56.25
CA GLU A 397 -15.86 -45.74 -57.24
C GLU A 397 -15.42 -45.33 -58.65
N ARG A 398 -14.58 -44.29 -58.78
CA ARG A 398 -14.07 -43.85 -60.09
C ARG A 398 -13.15 -44.89 -60.72
N LEU A 399 -12.28 -45.53 -59.93
CA LEU A 399 -11.41 -46.60 -60.40
C LEU A 399 -12.21 -47.85 -60.80
N GLU A 400 -13.24 -48.21 -60.04
CA GLU A 400 -14.15 -49.31 -60.37
C GLU A 400 -14.94 -49.03 -61.67
N LYS A 401 -15.48 -47.81 -61.82
CA LYS A 401 -16.18 -47.38 -63.05
C LYS A 401 -15.25 -47.42 -64.27
N ALA A 402 -14.03 -46.90 -64.15
CA ALA A 402 -13.01 -46.98 -65.19
C ALA A 402 -12.64 -48.44 -65.54
N ALA A 403 -12.45 -49.30 -64.53
CA ALA A 403 -12.15 -50.73 -64.73
C ALA A 403 -13.31 -51.49 -65.41
N LEU A 404 -14.57 -51.09 -65.17
CA LEU A 404 -15.74 -51.63 -65.87
C LEU A 404 -15.84 -51.12 -67.32
N GLU A 405 -15.49 -49.86 -67.57
CA GLU A 405 -15.40 -49.31 -68.93
C GLU A 405 -14.28 -49.95 -69.75
N ASP A 406 -13.09 -50.13 -69.18
CA ASP A 406 -11.98 -50.80 -69.87
C ASP A 406 -12.27 -52.29 -70.12
N LYS A 407 -12.98 -52.98 -69.20
CA LYS A 407 -13.51 -54.33 -69.47
C LYS A 407 -14.50 -54.36 -70.64
N LYS A 408 -15.32 -53.32 -70.83
CA LYS A 408 -16.20 -53.19 -72.02
C LYS A 408 -15.40 -52.89 -73.29
N ARG A 409 -14.42 -51.99 -73.22
CA ARG A 409 -13.52 -51.64 -74.34
C ARG A 409 -12.75 -52.86 -74.83
N LYS A 410 -12.15 -53.65 -73.93
CA LYS A 410 -11.44 -54.89 -74.27
C LYS A 410 -12.34 -55.89 -75.00
N ARG A 411 -13.53 -56.18 -74.46
CA ARG A 411 -14.52 -57.06 -75.14
C ARG A 411 -14.92 -56.57 -76.53
N HIS A 412 -15.03 -55.26 -76.73
CA HIS A 412 -15.31 -54.69 -78.05
C HIS A 412 -14.11 -54.77 -79.00
N GLN A 413 -12.89 -54.56 -78.51
CA GLN A 413 -11.65 -54.76 -79.27
C GLN A 413 -11.47 -56.23 -79.68
N GLU A 414 -11.67 -57.17 -78.76
CA GLU A 414 -11.65 -58.63 -78.99
C GLU A 414 -12.66 -59.03 -80.08
N HIS A 415 -13.90 -58.51 -80.00
CA HIS A 415 -14.93 -58.74 -81.02
C HIS A 415 -14.51 -58.20 -82.40
N ASN A 416 -14.01 -56.96 -82.46
CA ASN A 416 -13.61 -56.33 -83.72
C ASN A 416 -12.37 -56.99 -84.35
N LEU A 417 -11.40 -57.43 -83.53
CA LEU A 417 -10.25 -58.21 -83.99
C LEU A 417 -10.70 -59.54 -84.57
N LYS A 418 -11.60 -60.27 -83.89
CA LYS A 418 -12.15 -61.54 -84.38
C LYS A 418 -12.90 -61.38 -85.72
N ALA A 419 -13.63 -60.27 -85.91
CA ALA A 419 -14.24 -59.93 -87.19
C ALA A 419 -13.19 -59.61 -88.29
N GLN A 420 -12.13 -58.86 -87.96
CA GLN A 420 -11.03 -58.63 -88.90
C GLN A 420 -10.27 -59.90 -89.26
N GLU A 421 -10.11 -60.85 -88.34
CA GLU A 421 -9.48 -62.15 -88.62
C GLU A 421 -10.33 -63.01 -89.56
N ALA A 422 -11.66 -62.98 -89.44
CA ALA A 422 -12.56 -63.62 -90.41
C ALA A 422 -12.39 -62.98 -91.80
N ASN A 423 -12.49 -61.66 -91.90
CA ASN A 423 -12.35 -60.93 -93.16
C ASN A 423 -10.97 -61.14 -93.82
N LYS A 424 -9.89 -61.20 -93.02
CA LYS A 424 -8.52 -61.49 -93.51
C LYS A 424 -8.41 -62.90 -94.10
N LYS A 425 -9.05 -63.90 -93.48
CA LYS A 425 -9.08 -65.28 -94.01
C LYS A 425 -9.82 -65.35 -95.35
N GLU A 426 -10.92 -64.62 -95.51
CA GLU A 426 -11.58 -64.52 -96.83
C GLU A 426 -10.71 -63.83 -97.88
N VAL A 427 -10.01 -62.74 -97.52
CA VAL A 427 -9.14 -62.02 -98.46
C VAL A 427 -7.95 -62.87 -98.88
N GLN A 428 -7.34 -63.64 -97.97
CA GLN A 428 -6.24 -64.55 -98.30
C GLN A 428 -6.66 -65.63 -99.31
N VAL A 429 -7.89 -66.16 -99.21
CA VAL A 429 -8.45 -67.11 -100.20
C VAL A 429 -8.60 -66.45 -101.58
N ARG A 430 -8.95 -65.15 -101.65
CA ARG A 430 -9.05 -64.37 -102.90
C ARG A 430 -7.68 -63.98 -103.47
N GLU A 431 -6.68 -63.72 -102.61
CA GLU A 431 -5.36 -63.24 -103.04
C GLU A 431 -4.48 -64.36 -103.63
N VAL A 432 -4.61 -65.59 -103.13
CA VAL A 432 -3.95 -66.77 -103.72
C VAL A 432 -4.37 -66.98 -105.19
N GLN A 433 -5.62 -66.68 -105.52
CA GLN A 433 -6.14 -66.76 -106.89
C GLN A 433 -5.47 -65.72 -107.82
N LEU A 434 -5.31 -64.46 -107.34
CA LEU A 434 -4.71 -63.35 -108.10
C LEU A 434 -3.19 -63.43 -108.29
N LEU A 435 -2.46 -64.10 -107.40
CA LEU A 435 -1.00 -64.25 -107.54
C LEU A 435 -0.62 -65.22 -108.67
N GLN A 436 -1.50 -66.18 -108.97
CA GLN A 436 -1.30 -67.16 -110.04
C GLN A 436 -1.36 -66.53 -111.45
N GLU A 437 -2.05 -65.40 -111.62
CA GLU A 437 -2.13 -64.65 -112.86
C GLU A 437 -0.87 -63.81 -113.13
N LYS A 438 -0.37 -63.11 -112.11
CA LYS A 438 0.65 -62.04 -112.25
C LYS A 438 2.05 -62.53 -112.62
N LEU A 439 2.37 -63.80 -112.34
CA LEU A 439 3.67 -64.40 -112.68
C LEU A 439 3.95 -64.43 -114.19
N THR A 440 2.91 -64.35 -115.03
CA THR A 440 3.02 -64.38 -116.50
C THR A 440 3.64 -63.13 -117.11
N LEU A 441 3.52 -61.95 -116.47
CA LEU A 441 3.70 -60.65 -117.15
C LEU A 441 5.07 -59.99 -116.95
N ALA A 442 5.87 -60.43 -115.98
CA ALA A 442 7.00 -59.65 -115.45
C ALA A 442 8.33 -59.77 -116.23
N ALA A 443 8.44 -60.70 -117.18
CA ALA A 443 9.74 -61.20 -117.67
C ALA A 443 10.53 -60.28 -118.62
N GLN A 444 9.94 -59.25 -119.24
CA GLN A 444 10.43 -58.76 -120.54
C GLN A 444 11.24 -57.43 -120.60
N LYS A 445 11.33 -56.59 -119.54
CA LYS A 445 11.80 -55.18 -119.72
C LYS A 445 12.62 -54.59 -118.54
N LYS A 446 13.95 -54.79 -118.44
CA LYS A 446 14.73 -54.12 -117.35
C LYS A 446 16.26 -53.80 -117.44
N LEU A 447 16.99 -53.91 -118.56
CA LEU A 447 18.49 -53.84 -118.52
C LEU A 447 19.22 -52.71 -119.30
N VAL A 448 18.57 -51.63 -119.76
CA VAL A 448 19.23 -50.65 -120.68
C VAL A 448 19.51 -49.25 -120.08
N LYS A 449 18.97 -48.91 -118.90
CA LYS A 449 18.98 -47.51 -118.40
C LYS A 449 20.15 -47.10 -117.48
N GLU A 450 21.02 -48.03 -117.07
CA GLU A 450 21.93 -47.82 -115.93
C GLU A 450 23.10 -46.84 -116.20
N GLN A 451 23.72 -46.90 -117.39
CA GLN A 451 25.11 -46.48 -117.55
C GLN A 451 25.34 -44.99 -117.89
N LEU A 452 24.33 -44.28 -118.41
CA LEU A 452 24.48 -42.86 -118.82
C LEU A 452 24.59 -41.90 -117.62
N ILE A 453 23.90 -42.21 -116.52
CA ILE A 453 23.68 -41.32 -115.35
C ILE A 453 24.98 -41.00 -114.56
N GLN A 454 26.06 -41.75 -114.77
CA GLN A 454 27.26 -41.67 -113.93
C GLN A 454 28.24 -40.54 -114.30
N LYS A 455 28.24 -40.06 -115.54
CA LYS A 455 29.24 -39.06 -116.02
C LYS A 455 28.86 -37.62 -115.64
N GLU A 456 27.57 -37.30 -115.68
CA GLU A 456 27.02 -35.96 -115.46
C GLU A 456 27.22 -35.44 -114.02
N LYS A 457 27.19 -36.34 -113.03
CA LYS A 457 27.27 -36.03 -111.59
C LYS A 457 28.57 -35.34 -111.12
N LYS A 458 29.64 -35.35 -111.92
CA LYS A 458 30.96 -34.86 -111.47
C LYS A 458 31.14 -33.34 -111.58
N LEU A 459 30.59 -32.70 -112.62
CA LEU A 459 30.76 -31.26 -112.85
C LEU A 459 29.86 -30.41 -111.94
N LEU A 460 28.62 -30.86 -111.72
CA LEU A 460 27.64 -30.19 -110.84
C LEU A 460 28.18 -30.01 -109.41
N ASN A 461 28.88 -31.03 -108.91
CA ASN A 461 29.44 -31.12 -107.56
C ASN A 461 30.40 -29.96 -107.19
N GLN A 462 31.13 -29.39 -108.15
CA GLN A 462 32.03 -28.26 -107.89
C GLN A 462 31.27 -26.93 -107.77
N ALA A 463 30.31 -26.69 -108.67
CA ALA A 463 29.49 -25.48 -108.63
C ALA A 463 28.59 -25.42 -107.38
N ASP A 464 28.09 -26.56 -106.91
CA ASP A 464 27.21 -26.61 -105.75
C ASP A 464 27.94 -26.33 -104.43
N LYS A 465 29.23 -26.68 -104.30
CA LYS A 465 30.03 -26.35 -103.10
C LYS A 465 30.11 -24.85 -102.84
N GLN A 466 30.37 -24.05 -103.88
CA GLN A 466 30.44 -22.59 -103.74
C GLN A 466 29.09 -21.98 -103.38
N LYS A 467 27.98 -22.52 -103.92
CA LYS A 467 26.62 -22.14 -103.51
C LYS A 467 26.35 -22.48 -102.05
N HIS A 468 26.72 -23.69 -101.60
CA HIS A 468 26.55 -24.12 -100.21
C HIS A 468 27.37 -23.25 -99.23
N GLU A 469 28.61 -22.88 -99.56
CA GLU A 469 29.38 -21.95 -98.74
C GLU A 469 28.74 -20.56 -98.62
N ALA A 470 28.18 -20.03 -99.71
CA ALA A 470 27.45 -18.76 -99.69
C ALA A 470 26.18 -18.85 -98.83
N ILE A 471 25.42 -19.95 -98.97
CA ILE A 471 24.22 -20.22 -98.16
C ILE A 471 24.58 -20.34 -96.67
N LEU A 472 25.63 -21.09 -96.32
CA LEU A 472 26.11 -21.23 -94.93
C LEU A 472 26.53 -19.87 -94.33
N LYS A 473 27.22 -19.02 -95.09
CA LYS A 473 27.60 -17.66 -94.67
C LYS A 473 26.38 -16.72 -94.54
N GLY A 474 25.31 -16.96 -95.28
CA GLY A 474 24.02 -16.27 -95.12
C GLY A 474 23.28 -16.71 -93.85
N LEU A 475 23.09 -18.02 -93.68
CA LEU A 475 22.44 -18.62 -92.51
C LEU A 475 23.14 -18.23 -91.19
N ALA A 476 24.47 -18.22 -91.16
CA ALA A 476 25.23 -17.82 -89.97
C ALA A 476 25.04 -16.33 -89.58
N LYS A 477 24.72 -15.45 -90.53
CA LYS A 477 24.34 -14.05 -90.24
C LYS A 477 22.92 -13.96 -89.71
N GLN A 478 21.97 -14.62 -90.39
CA GLN A 478 20.57 -14.68 -89.96
C GLN A 478 20.46 -15.24 -88.53
N GLU A 479 21.16 -16.33 -88.21
CA GLU A 479 21.17 -16.88 -86.85
C GLU A 479 21.79 -15.91 -85.82
N ALA A 480 22.82 -15.14 -86.19
CA ALA A 480 23.41 -14.13 -85.32
C ALA A 480 22.45 -12.94 -85.06
N GLU A 481 21.71 -12.52 -86.08
CA GLU A 481 20.68 -11.48 -86.04
C GLU A 481 19.47 -11.93 -85.22
N GLU A 482 18.94 -13.14 -85.45
CA GLU A 482 17.88 -13.75 -84.66
C GLU A 482 18.27 -13.89 -83.18
N ARG A 483 19.49 -14.38 -82.91
CA ARG A 483 20.04 -14.45 -81.54
C ARG A 483 20.19 -13.07 -80.90
N ALA A 484 20.41 -12.00 -81.67
CA ALA A 484 20.47 -10.63 -81.16
C ALA A 484 19.07 -10.07 -80.86
N VAL A 485 18.09 -10.28 -81.74
CA VAL A 485 16.69 -9.92 -81.50
C VAL A 485 16.13 -10.67 -80.28
N LEU A 486 16.41 -11.96 -80.15
CA LEU A 486 16.02 -12.75 -78.98
C LEU A 486 16.61 -12.21 -77.68
N ARG A 487 17.89 -11.80 -77.66
CA ARG A 487 18.50 -11.14 -76.49
C ARG A 487 17.78 -9.83 -76.15
N ALA A 488 17.60 -8.94 -77.12
CA ALA A 488 16.93 -7.66 -76.90
C ALA A 488 15.48 -7.81 -76.41
N VAL A 489 14.74 -8.82 -76.89
CA VAL A 489 13.39 -9.15 -76.41
C VAL A 489 13.42 -9.68 -74.97
N MET A 490 14.39 -10.51 -74.61
CA MET A 490 14.55 -11.03 -73.24
C MET A 490 15.01 -9.94 -72.25
N GLU A 491 15.92 -9.06 -72.66
CA GLU A 491 16.37 -7.90 -71.90
C GLU A 491 15.22 -6.90 -71.69
N GLY A 492 14.47 -6.57 -72.74
CA GLY A 492 13.26 -5.73 -72.64
C GLY A 492 12.12 -6.38 -71.85
N SER A 493 12.10 -7.71 -71.72
CA SER A 493 11.18 -8.44 -70.82
C SER A 493 11.64 -8.35 -69.37
N LEU A 494 12.95 -8.50 -69.13
CA LEU A 494 13.58 -8.37 -67.81
C LEU A 494 13.39 -6.95 -67.23
N SER A 495 13.65 -5.90 -68.01
CA SER A 495 13.46 -4.51 -67.58
C SER A 495 12.01 -4.23 -67.18
N LYS A 496 11.04 -4.67 -67.98
CA LYS A 496 9.61 -4.56 -67.64
C LYS A 496 9.26 -5.36 -66.38
N ALA A 497 9.87 -6.51 -66.14
CA ALA A 497 9.67 -7.26 -64.90
C ALA A 497 10.26 -6.54 -63.67
N GLN A 498 11.41 -5.86 -63.83
CA GLN A 498 12.03 -5.03 -62.80
C GLN A 498 11.17 -3.80 -62.47
N GLU A 499 10.75 -3.01 -63.48
CA GLU A 499 9.85 -1.86 -63.31
C GLU A 499 8.54 -2.24 -62.59
N ASN A 500 7.93 -3.38 -62.97
CA ASN A 500 6.71 -3.88 -62.32
C ASN A 500 6.95 -4.30 -60.86
N TYR A 501 8.11 -4.87 -60.55
CA TYR A 501 8.51 -5.22 -59.18
C TYR A 501 8.75 -3.96 -58.33
N GLU A 502 9.47 -2.97 -58.87
CA GLU A 502 9.74 -1.70 -58.21
C GLU A 502 8.44 -0.96 -57.89
N GLN A 503 7.54 -0.79 -58.87
CA GLN A 503 6.21 -0.20 -58.63
C GLN A 503 5.39 -0.95 -57.58
N LEU A 504 5.50 -2.29 -57.50
CA LEU A 504 4.81 -3.09 -56.47
C LEU A 504 5.42 -2.85 -55.07
N VAL A 505 6.74 -2.74 -54.98
CA VAL A 505 7.46 -2.38 -53.75
C VAL A 505 7.14 -0.94 -53.32
N GLU A 506 7.07 0.01 -54.25
CA GLU A 506 6.68 1.38 -53.96
C GLU A 506 5.24 1.48 -53.45
N LYS A 507 4.28 0.86 -54.12
CA LYS A 507 2.86 0.82 -53.68
C LYS A 507 2.75 0.20 -52.28
N ARG A 508 3.46 -0.90 -52.02
CA ARG A 508 3.56 -1.50 -50.68
C ARG A 508 4.17 -0.55 -49.64
N ASN A 509 5.21 0.19 -49.99
CA ASN A 509 5.86 1.16 -49.11
C ASN A 509 4.98 2.39 -48.84
N GLN A 510 4.20 2.84 -49.82
CA GLN A 510 3.19 3.88 -49.66
C GLN A 510 2.08 3.41 -48.71
N GLU A 511 1.52 2.21 -48.92
CA GLU A 511 0.54 1.61 -48.00
C GLU A 511 1.08 1.48 -46.57
N LEU A 512 2.34 1.05 -46.39
CA LEU A 512 2.96 0.96 -45.05
C LEU A 512 3.10 2.33 -44.39
N ARG A 513 3.51 3.37 -45.14
CA ARG A 513 3.57 4.76 -44.65
C ARG A 513 2.19 5.29 -44.26
N GLU A 514 1.13 4.94 -45.00
CA GLU A 514 -0.23 5.33 -44.60
C GLU A 514 -0.75 4.56 -43.38
N ARG A 515 -0.45 3.25 -43.28
CA ARG A 515 -0.80 2.43 -42.11
C ARG A 515 -0.14 2.99 -40.85
N ALA A 516 1.17 3.30 -40.91
CA ALA A 516 1.90 3.99 -39.85
C ALA A 516 1.21 5.33 -39.46
N LYS A 517 0.87 6.20 -40.42
CA LYS A 517 0.13 7.45 -40.14
C LYS A 517 -1.23 7.21 -39.47
N ARG A 518 -1.96 6.15 -39.86
CA ARG A 518 -3.25 5.78 -39.23
C ARG A 518 -3.05 5.26 -37.81
N GLU A 519 -1.99 4.50 -37.57
CA GLU A 519 -1.59 3.98 -36.25
C GLU A 519 -1.12 5.11 -35.33
N ASP A 520 -0.29 6.03 -35.81
CA ASP A 520 0.13 7.26 -35.10
C ASP A 520 -1.07 8.09 -34.66
N LEU A 521 -2.07 8.29 -35.52
CA LEU A 521 -3.30 9.00 -35.17
C LEU A 521 -4.12 8.26 -34.10
N GLN A 522 -4.12 6.92 -34.10
CA GLN A 522 -4.73 6.14 -33.01
C GLN A 522 -3.93 6.26 -31.71
N ILE A 523 -2.60 6.20 -31.78
CA ILE A 523 -1.68 6.35 -30.64
C ILE A 523 -1.81 7.75 -30.03
N GLN A 524 -1.91 8.81 -30.82
CA GLN A 524 -2.15 10.17 -30.35
C GLN A 524 -3.51 10.30 -29.66
N ARG A 525 -4.58 9.76 -30.26
CA ARG A 525 -5.92 9.72 -29.63
C ARG A 525 -5.92 8.94 -28.32
N ALA A 526 -5.23 7.80 -28.26
CA ALA A 526 -5.07 7.00 -27.05
C ALA A 526 -4.27 7.74 -25.96
N LYS A 527 -3.16 8.41 -26.34
CA LYS A 527 -2.37 9.26 -25.43
C LYS A 527 -3.21 10.39 -24.84
N LEU A 528 -3.97 11.13 -25.66
CA LEU A 528 -4.86 12.20 -25.18
C LEU A 528 -6.00 11.66 -24.29
N ALA A 529 -6.55 10.48 -24.59
CA ALA A 529 -7.56 9.84 -23.75
C ALA A 529 -7.00 9.33 -22.42
N ALA A 530 -5.76 8.84 -22.40
CA ALA A 530 -5.04 8.48 -21.18
C ALA A 530 -4.72 9.73 -20.35
N GLU A 531 -4.16 10.78 -20.95
CA GLU A 531 -3.80 12.02 -20.28
C GLU A 531 -5.01 12.74 -19.65
N ARG A 532 -6.20 12.65 -20.27
CA ARG A 532 -7.46 13.11 -19.65
C ARG A 532 -7.81 12.32 -18.39
N LYS A 533 -7.76 10.98 -18.45
CA LYS A 533 -7.99 10.10 -17.28
C LYS A 533 -6.96 10.32 -16.17
N ASP A 534 -5.71 10.56 -16.52
CA ASP A 534 -4.65 10.94 -15.59
C ASP A 534 -4.95 12.27 -14.89
N ARG A 535 -5.42 13.29 -15.63
CA ARG A 535 -5.85 14.57 -15.05
C ARG A 535 -7.05 14.38 -14.12
N GLU A 536 -8.06 13.60 -14.53
CA GLU A 536 -9.23 13.26 -13.73
C GLU A 536 -8.85 12.53 -12.42
N GLN A 537 -7.97 11.53 -12.50
CA GLN A 537 -7.45 10.81 -11.33
C GLN A 537 -6.63 11.71 -10.40
N LYS A 538 -5.75 12.55 -10.96
CA LYS A 538 -4.95 13.53 -10.19
C LYS A 538 -5.85 14.57 -9.52
N ALA A 539 -6.92 15.02 -10.17
CA ALA A 539 -7.92 15.92 -9.59
C ALA A 539 -8.71 15.24 -8.45
N HIS A 540 -9.16 13.99 -8.65
CA HIS A 540 -9.86 13.21 -7.62
C HIS A 540 -8.97 12.96 -6.38
N LEU A 541 -7.70 12.60 -6.59
CA LEU A 541 -6.74 12.41 -5.50
C LEU A 541 -6.45 13.71 -4.74
N ARG A 542 -6.34 14.86 -5.43
CA ARG A 542 -6.24 16.18 -4.80
C ARG A 542 -7.48 16.53 -3.99
N ALA A 543 -8.68 16.34 -4.53
CA ALA A 543 -9.94 16.59 -3.82
C ALA A 543 -10.06 15.72 -2.55
N LEU A 544 -9.61 14.46 -2.58
CA LEU A 544 -9.52 13.60 -1.40
C LEU A 544 -8.48 14.08 -0.38
N ALA A 545 -7.33 14.57 -0.83
CA ALA A 545 -6.29 15.14 0.04
C ALA A 545 -6.78 16.42 0.73
N GLU A 546 -7.35 17.37 -0.02
CA GLU A 546 -7.95 18.58 0.55
C GLU A 546 -9.10 18.24 1.52
N ALA A 547 -9.92 17.23 1.21
CA ALA A 547 -11.01 16.80 2.08
C ALA A 547 -10.53 16.08 3.36
N SER A 548 -9.31 15.51 3.36
CA SER A 548 -8.68 15.00 4.59
C SER A 548 -7.98 16.11 5.37
N GLU A 549 -7.36 17.08 4.68
CA GLU A 549 -6.73 18.25 5.27
C GLU A 549 -7.75 19.15 5.98
N ARG A 550 -8.88 19.49 5.34
CA ARG A 550 -9.99 20.24 5.96
C ARG A 550 -10.50 19.57 7.25
N LYS A 551 -10.53 18.24 7.29
CA LYS A 551 -10.90 17.46 8.50
C LYS A 551 -9.82 17.53 9.58
N LEU A 552 -8.54 17.51 9.20
CA LEU A 552 -7.41 17.66 10.11
C LEU A 552 -7.35 19.08 10.71
N GLN A 553 -7.53 20.11 9.88
CA GLN A 553 -7.62 21.51 10.29
C GLN A 553 -8.78 21.73 11.28
N HIS A 554 -9.97 21.19 10.98
CA HIS A 554 -11.11 21.27 11.91
C HIS A 554 -10.86 20.53 13.22
N ALA A 555 -10.24 19.34 13.18
CA ALA A 555 -9.85 18.61 14.38
C ALA A 555 -8.81 19.37 15.22
N ALA A 556 -7.88 20.08 14.59
CA ALA A 556 -6.91 20.95 15.26
C ALA A 556 -7.59 22.15 15.94
N GLN A 557 -8.50 22.84 15.23
CA GLN A 557 -9.30 23.95 15.79
C GLN A 557 -10.09 23.52 17.03
N VAL A 558 -10.79 22.37 16.97
CA VAL A 558 -11.54 21.83 18.12
C VAL A 558 -10.60 21.45 19.27
N ALA A 559 -9.40 20.93 18.99
CA ALA A 559 -8.39 20.65 20.02
C ALA A 559 -7.86 21.95 20.68
N GLU A 560 -7.59 22.99 19.91
CA GLU A 560 -7.18 24.32 20.39
C GLU A 560 -8.29 24.96 21.23
N GLU A 561 -9.55 24.94 20.80
CA GLU A 561 -10.68 25.42 21.59
C GLU A 561 -10.79 24.69 22.93
N VAL A 562 -10.63 23.36 22.95
CA VAL A 562 -10.64 22.57 24.19
C VAL A 562 -9.45 22.94 25.09
N VAL A 563 -8.27 23.24 24.55
CA VAL A 563 -7.11 23.74 25.32
C VAL A 563 -7.39 25.13 25.88
N GLN A 564 -7.93 26.06 25.07
CA GLN A 564 -8.31 27.40 25.52
C GLN A 564 -9.39 27.34 26.62
N GLN A 565 -10.42 26.51 26.47
CA GLN A 565 -11.46 26.32 27.48
C GLN A 565 -10.89 25.77 28.79
N LYS A 566 -9.94 24.82 28.73
CA LYS A 566 -9.21 24.33 29.91
C LYS A 566 -8.39 25.45 30.57
N ALA A 567 -7.65 26.25 29.79
CA ALA A 567 -6.89 27.38 30.31
C ALA A 567 -7.78 28.42 31.01
N ARG A 568 -8.90 28.83 30.37
CA ARG A 568 -9.90 29.75 30.96
C ARG A 568 -10.46 29.20 32.29
N LYS A 569 -10.82 27.91 32.34
CA LYS A 569 -11.29 27.24 33.57
C LYS A 569 -10.22 27.17 34.67
N VAL A 570 -8.95 26.96 34.33
CA VAL A 570 -7.83 26.99 35.29
C VAL A 570 -7.62 28.38 35.87
N VAL A 571 -7.68 29.44 35.04
CA VAL A 571 -7.60 30.84 35.51
C VAL A 571 -8.77 31.20 36.43
N GLN A 572 -10.00 30.81 36.10
CA GLN A 572 -11.17 30.99 36.97
C GLN A 572 -10.99 30.29 38.33
N ASN A 573 -10.61 29.01 38.33
CA ASN A 573 -10.32 28.25 39.55
C ASN A 573 -9.21 28.89 40.40
N ARG A 574 -8.18 29.49 39.78
CA ARG A 574 -7.11 30.22 40.48
C ARG A 574 -7.67 31.48 41.16
N LEU A 575 -8.46 32.29 40.43
CA LEU A 575 -9.06 33.52 40.96
C LEU A 575 -10.05 33.25 42.10
N GLU A 576 -10.82 32.16 42.02
CA GLU A 576 -11.71 31.72 43.10
C GLU A 576 -10.94 31.28 44.34
N LYS A 577 -9.86 30.51 44.18
CA LYS A 577 -8.97 30.12 45.28
C LYS A 577 -8.28 31.34 45.91
N GLU A 578 -7.86 32.33 45.11
CA GLU A 578 -7.27 33.57 45.60
C GLU A 578 -8.27 34.43 46.38
N LYS A 579 -9.53 34.54 45.90
CA LYS A 579 -10.63 35.18 46.65
C LYS A 579 -10.86 34.47 48.00
N MET A 580 -10.91 33.14 47.99
CA MET A 580 -11.09 32.34 49.21
C MET A 580 -9.91 32.49 50.19
N GLN A 581 -8.68 32.53 49.69
CA GLN A 581 -7.48 32.80 50.49
C GLN A 581 -7.52 34.20 51.12
N LYS A 582 -7.96 35.23 50.38
CA LYS A 582 -8.13 36.60 50.91
C LYS A 582 -9.20 36.67 52.01
N VAL A 583 -10.32 35.96 51.86
CA VAL A 583 -11.35 35.87 52.91
C VAL A 583 -10.85 35.10 54.14
N ASN A 584 -10.16 33.98 53.94
CA ASN A 584 -9.61 33.19 55.05
C ASN A 584 -8.50 33.94 55.79
N LYS A 585 -7.65 34.70 55.07
CA LYS A 585 -6.65 35.58 55.69
C LYS A 585 -7.31 36.62 56.60
N ARG A 586 -8.34 37.34 56.12
CA ARG A 586 -9.07 38.33 56.94
C ARG A 586 -9.66 37.71 58.20
N LYS A 587 -10.27 36.52 58.11
CA LYS A 587 -10.80 35.80 59.29
C LYS A 587 -9.71 35.43 60.31
N VAL A 588 -8.49 35.13 59.87
CA VAL A 588 -7.36 34.91 60.78
C VAL A 588 -6.92 36.22 61.42
N GLU A 589 -6.80 37.31 60.65
CA GLU A 589 -6.48 38.65 61.16
C GLU A 589 -7.52 39.13 62.19
N GLU A 590 -8.82 38.96 61.90
CA GLU A 590 -9.95 39.26 62.81
C GLU A 590 -9.87 38.45 64.11
N CYS A 591 -9.60 37.14 64.03
CA CYS A 591 -9.41 36.29 65.21
C CYS A 591 -8.16 36.66 66.03
N GLU A 592 -7.06 37.03 65.38
CA GLU A 592 -5.88 37.55 66.06
C GLU A 592 -6.18 38.88 66.76
N ASP A 593 -6.95 39.79 66.14
CA ASP A 593 -7.32 41.07 66.74
C ASP A 593 -8.32 40.92 67.88
N ILE A 594 -9.22 39.93 67.84
CA ILE A 594 -10.03 39.55 69.01
C ILE A 594 -9.10 39.09 70.14
N ARG A 595 -8.19 38.16 69.87
CA ARG A 595 -7.23 37.64 70.86
C ARG A 595 -6.29 38.71 71.41
N ARG A 596 -5.85 39.68 70.60
CA ARG A 596 -5.08 40.86 71.02
C ARG A 596 -5.88 41.70 72.02
N ARG A 597 -7.16 41.98 71.72
CA ARG A 597 -8.07 42.71 72.63
C ARG A 597 -8.33 41.95 73.93
N GLU A 598 -8.55 40.64 73.87
CA GLU A 598 -8.68 39.78 75.08
C GLU A 598 -7.41 39.83 75.95
N ILE A 599 -6.22 39.78 75.35
CA ILE A 599 -4.95 39.91 76.06
C ILE A 599 -4.80 41.30 76.70
N LEU A 600 -5.14 42.37 75.97
CA LEU A 600 -5.09 43.75 76.50
C LEU A 600 -6.04 43.93 77.69
N LEU A 601 -7.31 43.51 77.56
CA LEU A 601 -8.29 43.52 78.67
C LEU A 601 -7.84 42.64 79.85
N SER A 602 -7.09 41.56 79.59
CA SER A 602 -6.49 40.72 80.64
C SER A 602 -5.26 41.36 81.30
N ILE A 603 -4.55 42.26 80.62
CA ILE A 603 -3.43 43.04 81.18
C ILE A 603 -4.01 44.19 82.02
N GLU A 604 -4.96 44.94 81.47
CA GLU A 604 -5.68 46.02 82.15
C GLU A 604 -6.27 45.54 83.49
N LYS A 605 -7.03 44.44 83.49
CA LYS A 605 -7.57 43.82 84.71
C LYS A 605 -6.52 43.26 85.68
N LYS A 606 -5.25 43.12 85.28
CA LYS A 606 -4.13 42.82 86.19
C LYS A 606 -3.49 44.10 86.74
N LEU A 607 -3.44 45.17 85.94
CA LEU A 607 -2.97 46.49 86.37
C LEU A 607 -3.95 47.12 87.37
N GLU A 608 -5.26 47.08 87.13
CA GLU A 608 -6.29 47.50 88.10
C GLU A 608 -6.11 46.81 89.46
N ARG A 609 -5.92 45.49 89.46
CA ARG A 609 -5.67 44.70 90.67
C ARG A 609 -4.34 45.06 91.34
N SER A 610 -3.28 45.29 90.56
CA SER A 610 -1.97 45.65 91.13
C SER A 610 -1.97 47.06 91.71
N GLU A 611 -2.71 47.99 91.11
CA GLU A 611 -3.01 49.31 91.68
C GLU A 611 -3.82 49.21 92.97
N GLN A 612 -4.88 48.39 92.99
CA GLN A 612 -5.70 48.20 94.18
C GLN A 612 -4.87 47.63 95.34
N ILE A 613 -4.07 46.59 95.08
CA ILE A 613 -3.11 46.03 96.04
C ILE A 613 -2.04 47.09 96.43
N CYS A 614 -1.66 48.00 95.54
CA CYS A 614 -0.74 49.10 95.86
C CYS A 614 -1.41 50.15 96.78
N LYS A 615 -2.67 50.51 96.54
CA LYS A 615 -3.48 51.42 97.38
C LYS A 615 -3.66 50.82 98.77
N GLU A 616 -4.06 49.54 98.86
CA GLU A 616 -4.16 48.78 100.11
C GLU A 616 -2.83 48.76 100.87
N LYS A 617 -1.71 48.40 100.20
CA LYS A 617 -0.37 48.42 100.81
C LYS A 617 0.03 49.82 101.30
N LYS A 618 -0.31 50.90 100.59
CA LYS A 618 -0.10 52.27 101.07
C LYS A 618 -0.91 52.55 102.33
N THR A 619 -2.20 52.23 102.36
CA THR A 619 -3.04 52.43 103.56
C THR A 619 -2.58 51.60 104.76
N VAL A 620 -2.05 50.38 104.55
CA VAL A 620 -1.46 49.55 105.61
C VAL A 620 -0.12 50.11 106.10
N LEU A 621 0.71 50.67 105.21
CA LEU A 621 1.93 51.36 105.60
C LEU A 621 1.63 52.69 106.34
N GLU A 622 0.56 53.38 105.98
CA GLU A 622 0.12 54.62 106.63
C GLU A 622 -0.53 54.36 107.99
N SER A 623 -1.36 53.32 108.13
CA SER A 623 -1.88 52.90 109.43
C SER A 623 -0.76 52.39 110.35
N ALA A 624 0.20 51.61 109.84
CA ALA A 624 1.39 51.21 110.59
C ALA A 624 2.25 52.42 111.02
N LYS A 625 2.45 53.41 110.15
CA LYS A 625 3.11 54.69 110.50
C LYS A 625 2.33 55.49 111.54
N SER A 626 1.00 55.50 111.47
CA SER A 626 0.12 56.14 112.46
C SER A 626 0.23 55.47 113.84
N VAL A 627 0.14 54.14 113.88
CA VAL A 627 0.34 53.34 115.10
C VAL A 627 1.75 53.54 115.67
N ALA A 628 2.78 53.61 114.83
CA ALA A 628 4.14 53.94 115.28
C ALA A 628 4.24 55.35 115.86
N ARG A 629 3.60 56.37 115.25
CA ARG A 629 3.53 57.74 115.80
C ARG A 629 2.77 57.78 117.13
N ALA A 630 1.62 57.12 117.23
CA ALA A 630 0.86 57.03 118.47
C ALA A 630 1.66 56.33 119.58
N SER A 631 2.32 55.21 119.25
CA SER A 631 3.23 54.50 120.16
C SER A 631 4.41 55.37 120.61
N PHE A 632 4.94 56.22 119.73
CA PHE A 632 5.96 57.19 120.07
C PHE A 632 5.43 58.26 121.04
N HIS A 633 4.24 58.83 120.80
CA HIS A 633 3.63 59.81 121.72
C HIS A 633 3.34 59.21 123.10
N VAL A 634 2.92 57.94 123.19
CA VAL A 634 2.78 57.23 124.48
C VAL A 634 4.15 57.07 125.16
N ARG A 635 5.22 56.74 124.40
CA ARG A 635 6.60 56.66 124.92
C ARG A 635 7.23 58.00 125.25
N GLU A 636 6.75 59.12 124.73
CA GLU A 636 7.10 60.47 125.18
C GLU A 636 6.35 60.80 126.47
N LYS A 637 5.02 60.64 126.52
CA LYS A 637 4.23 60.90 127.73
C LYS A 637 4.71 60.10 128.96
N VAL A 638 5.02 58.82 128.78
CA VAL A 638 5.59 57.99 129.87
C VAL A 638 6.99 58.50 130.31
N ARG A 639 7.75 59.14 129.42
CA ARG A 639 9.01 59.83 129.78
C ARG A 639 8.75 61.17 130.46
N GLU A 640 7.76 61.94 130.03
CA GLU A 640 7.36 63.21 130.64
C GLU A 640 6.86 62.99 132.08
N GLU A 641 5.97 62.01 132.28
CA GLU A 641 5.44 61.61 133.60
C GLU A 641 6.55 61.04 134.50
N MET A 642 7.49 60.26 133.96
CA MET A 642 8.65 59.77 134.73
C MET A 642 9.69 60.86 135.01
N ASN A 643 9.74 61.92 134.20
CA ASN A 643 10.58 63.12 134.40
C ASN A 643 9.94 64.17 135.34
N MET A 644 8.88 63.82 136.07
CA MET A 644 8.28 64.70 137.09
C MET A 644 9.19 64.96 138.31
N ARG A 645 10.34 64.28 138.42
CA ARG A 645 11.45 64.58 139.35
C ARG A 645 12.80 64.71 138.63
N THR A 646 12.87 65.58 137.62
CA THR A 646 14.16 66.04 137.07
C THR A 646 14.93 66.83 138.13
N PHE A 647 16.26 66.67 138.15
CA PHE A 647 17.15 67.32 139.13
C PHE A 647 16.96 68.84 139.14
N ASP A 648 16.86 69.45 137.96
CA ASP A 648 16.73 70.90 137.79
C ASP A 648 15.43 71.46 138.41
N LYS A 649 14.32 70.70 138.38
CA LYS A 649 13.07 71.07 139.06
C LYS A 649 13.23 71.01 140.58
N MET A 650 13.86 69.96 141.10
CA MET A 650 14.10 69.82 142.55
C MET A 650 15.10 70.88 143.06
N ALA A 651 16.06 71.30 142.24
CA ALA A 651 16.94 72.42 142.54
C ALA A 651 16.17 73.75 142.60
N PHE A 652 15.28 74.02 141.62
CA PHE A 652 14.46 75.23 141.58
C PHE A 652 13.46 75.29 142.75
N GLU A 653 12.83 74.17 143.12
CA GLU A 653 11.97 74.07 144.30
C GLU A 653 12.77 74.27 145.61
N ALA A 654 14.01 73.80 145.68
CA ALA A 654 14.90 74.03 146.82
C ALA A 654 15.32 75.51 146.95
N GLU A 655 15.62 76.21 145.85
CA GLU A 655 15.85 77.67 145.86
C GLU A 655 14.59 78.44 146.29
N LEU A 656 13.40 78.01 145.84
CA LEU A 656 12.14 78.63 146.22
C LEU A 656 11.84 78.46 147.72
N GLN A 657 12.13 77.28 148.30
CA GLN A 657 12.01 77.07 149.75
C GLN A 657 13.09 77.84 150.52
N ALA A 658 14.33 77.88 150.04
CA ALA A 658 15.43 78.61 150.69
C ALA A 658 15.22 80.15 150.69
N THR A 659 14.47 80.69 149.73
CA THR A 659 14.10 82.11 149.68
C THR A 659 12.88 82.45 150.53
N LEU A 660 11.92 81.53 150.68
CA LEU A 660 10.74 81.74 151.53
C LEU A 660 11.01 81.69 153.05
N VAL A 661 12.11 81.07 153.48
CA VAL A 661 12.48 80.95 154.92
C VAL A 661 13.28 82.17 155.45
N LYS A 662 13.46 83.22 154.63
CA LYS A 662 14.17 84.47 155.03
C LYS A 662 13.24 85.68 155.17
N LYS A 663 12.41 85.69 156.23
CA LYS A 663 11.82 86.91 156.81
C LYS A 663 11.35 86.68 158.24
#